data_AF-A0A952DWI5-F1
#
_entry.id   AF-A0A952DWI5-F1
#
_cell.length_a   1.000
_cell.length_b   1.000
_cell.length_c   1.000
_cell.angle_alpha   90.00
_cell.angle_beta   90.00
_cell.angle_gamma   90.00
#
_symmetry.space_group_name_H-M   'P 1'
#
loop_
_entity.id
_entity.type
_entity.pdbx_description
1 polymer ?
#
loop_
_entity_poly.entity_id
_entity_poly.type
_entity_poly.pdbx_seq_one_letter_code
_entity_poly.pdbx_strand_id
1 'polypeptide(L)'
;MKKKVSPPFSLLRNCLRLRYLFLITVLLVGVVIWQALQPPPWWQFALGEQITQQPVPFRDSVILATNHGTITAIDQRSGKVRWEYQRAKEIFSQPTIKHGKLFVAYNDSVIVALNPNDGSLSWQHAIPNGSTIHGNVLITETKFIYGDAEGNVRGLSLRTGEVAWSLSTPQPESVDQLLTKDGLQWFGYILMDRGELYIVRTHGLVFSVNPDNGKVRWEQKVAGTLVADPLITRTSILLSTNAVPLASIQRQNGELTVATKTENSSQVYCQIEFSQKGALTDLLERTKQLRPKKNLVYETERSQQIVQIDTTGKLVSYRRSDLEPIWQLELGYQPKRCFYDQKEGLYVTSAEGKLTKVALSTQKKSWEKQFAQKLLSISSIQKPQTLNKQRYNPDYYTEYLFVTDENETLYRLKPSTGEINWQFQTDGSVYIGPTLLHGRLFIVSTNGGLYRLLATNGKPDQPTLFQPKVQVDANTNNVGKSQIYELQLRSPSNKYANPHTAVTIQAEFKNQEGRVIPIQGFFYDTNEWRIRFNPPTAGKWEWTATWSDAFGTQHLSGQFESQRAHTYLHPAPDAPKWLTKDNQTITSLVGINDCITDRNFDGSPLNDFYIGDDSYKVATIAGEVPQTLRFNTKLIPLTTFLDTYRTGFNTFRQGVSNCSPFLSYPGDIISSKFLIPEGKQHDELSRQLYEKDYIVWFTMFGFSLPFGEDLTYPDEKFAIEKYVQYVVARYGAYVDIWEISNEAVASDKYVQRIAEYIQKYDPYQRLISVSWEKPALKEITLISPHWYQSELDSESDLATVAQIDKFKTYQKPVIFGEQGNQIKNWDETSADRMRVRIWTAFFNQASLIFWNQSNDRNFYNPTYQNSNLFLGEVERGYAGTFLQLTKDLALDLQPTKGETQGTVRSYQLQNQSTVLTYFFNSAVAEKKNISATNTLNTSARYEWFDTRTGELLSSGEVERNAAISSPLFSVDIFLKVTALQ
;
A
#
# COMPACT_ATOMS: atom_id res chain seq x y z
N MET A 1 21.50 -79.11 -68.73
CA MET A 1 20.48 -79.13 -67.65
C MET A 1 20.63 -77.86 -66.81
N LYS A 2 19.51 -77.18 -66.51
CA LYS A 2 19.43 -75.84 -65.89
C LYS A 2 20.05 -75.82 -64.48
N LYS A 3 20.97 -74.89 -64.19
CA LYS A 3 21.28 -74.45 -62.81
C LYS A 3 20.93 -72.96 -62.67
N LYS A 4 19.94 -72.69 -61.82
CA LYS A 4 19.44 -71.36 -61.43
C LYS A 4 20.57 -70.56 -60.77
N VAL A 5 20.76 -69.33 -61.24
CA VAL A 5 21.51 -68.28 -60.52
C VAL A 5 20.51 -67.58 -59.60
N SER A 6 20.74 -67.62 -58.29
CA SER A 6 20.05 -66.80 -57.29
C SER A 6 21.02 -65.74 -56.77
N PRO A 7 20.62 -64.45 -56.68
CA PRO A 7 21.50 -63.41 -56.14
C PRO A 7 21.65 -63.54 -54.61
N PRO A 8 22.76 -63.08 -54.01
CA PRO A 8 23.03 -63.26 -52.60
C PRO A 8 22.19 -62.26 -51.78
N PHE A 9 21.10 -62.74 -51.19
CA PHE A 9 20.24 -61.98 -50.26
C PHE A 9 20.96 -61.51 -48.98
N SER A 10 22.22 -61.89 -48.74
CA SER A 10 22.98 -61.51 -47.53
C SER A 10 23.57 -60.10 -47.58
N LEU A 11 23.99 -59.62 -48.76
CA LEU A 11 24.59 -58.28 -48.92
C LEU A 11 23.55 -57.16 -48.77
N LEU A 12 22.35 -57.34 -49.30
CA LEU A 12 21.26 -56.36 -49.18
C LEU A 12 20.81 -56.22 -47.71
N ARG A 13 20.73 -57.33 -46.97
CA ARG A 13 20.29 -57.35 -45.56
C ARG A 13 21.29 -56.67 -44.62
N ASN A 14 22.59 -56.83 -44.89
CA ASN A 14 23.65 -56.16 -44.13
C ASN A 14 23.76 -54.66 -44.46
N CYS A 15 23.60 -54.27 -45.73
CA CYS A 15 23.54 -52.85 -46.11
C CYS A 15 22.28 -52.14 -45.54
N LEU A 16 21.13 -52.81 -45.50
CA LEU A 16 19.93 -52.29 -44.84
C LEU A 16 20.11 -52.19 -43.33
N ARG A 17 20.70 -53.19 -42.66
CA ARG A 17 21.01 -53.12 -41.21
C ARG A 17 22.00 -52.00 -40.87
N LEU A 18 23.06 -51.80 -41.66
CA LEU A 18 24.01 -50.70 -41.48
C LEU A 18 23.38 -49.33 -41.73
N ARG A 19 22.51 -49.19 -42.76
CA ARG A 19 21.72 -47.97 -42.96
C ARG A 19 20.77 -47.70 -41.80
N TYR A 20 20.09 -48.72 -41.27
CA TYR A 20 19.21 -48.59 -40.11
C TYR A 20 19.98 -48.24 -38.84
N LEU A 21 21.13 -48.88 -38.56
CA LEU A 21 21.97 -48.53 -37.41
C LEU A 21 22.53 -47.11 -37.52
N PHE A 22 22.96 -46.70 -38.72
CA PHE A 22 23.45 -45.35 -38.98
C PHE A 22 22.34 -44.30 -38.85
N LEU A 23 21.13 -44.57 -39.36
CA LEU A 23 19.96 -43.72 -39.16
C LEU A 23 19.55 -43.63 -37.69
N ILE A 24 19.58 -44.74 -36.95
CA ILE A 24 19.28 -44.77 -35.51
C ILE A 24 20.34 -44.01 -34.71
N THR A 25 21.63 -44.13 -35.05
CA THR A 25 22.69 -43.36 -34.39
C THR A 25 22.63 -41.88 -34.75
N VAL A 26 22.35 -41.50 -35.99
CA VAL A 26 22.13 -40.10 -36.39
C VAL A 26 20.86 -39.53 -35.75
N LEU A 27 19.79 -40.32 -35.61
CA LEU A 27 18.58 -39.92 -34.87
C LEU A 27 18.84 -39.81 -33.37
N LEU A 28 19.57 -40.74 -32.76
CA LEU A 28 19.91 -40.67 -31.34
C LEU A 28 20.86 -39.52 -31.04
N VAL A 29 21.90 -39.32 -31.85
CA VAL A 29 22.81 -38.17 -31.75
C VAL A 29 22.05 -36.87 -32.04
N GLY A 30 21.15 -36.86 -33.02
CA GLY A 30 20.27 -35.73 -33.33
C GLY A 30 19.30 -35.42 -32.19
N VAL A 31 18.74 -36.42 -31.51
CA VAL A 31 17.87 -36.27 -30.34
C VAL A 31 18.66 -35.81 -29.12
N VAL A 32 19.88 -36.33 -28.90
CA VAL A 32 20.77 -35.90 -27.82
C VAL A 32 21.24 -34.47 -28.05
N ILE A 33 21.61 -34.10 -29.28
CA ILE A 33 21.96 -32.72 -29.65
C ILE A 33 20.72 -31.83 -29.54
N TRP A 34 19.54 -32.28 -29.96
CA TRP A 34 18.29 -31.52 -29.83
C TRP A 34 17.87 -31.32 -28.37
N GLN A 35 18.09 -32.30 -27.49
CA GLN A 35 17.89 -32.20 -26.04
C GLN A 35 18.94 -31.27 -25.39
N ALA A 36 20.19 -31.35 -25.80
CA ALA A 36 21.27 -30.48 -25.33
C ALA A 36 21.15 -29.02 -25.84
N LEU A 37 20.41 -28.80 -26.93
CA LEU A 37 20.09 -27.48 -27.50
C LEU A 37 18.75 -26.91 -26.99
N GLN A 38 17.98 -27.64 -26.16
CA GLN A 38 16.78 -27.05 -25.54
C GLN A 38 17.22 -26.01 -24.50
N PRO A 39 16.60 -24.81 -24.47
CA PRO A 39 16.80 -23.90 -23.36
C PRO A 39 16.42 -24.61 -22.04
N PRO A 40 17.12 -24.32 -20.93
CA PRO A 40 16.78 -24.90 -19.63
C PRO A 40 15.31 -24.64 -19.32
N PRO A 41 14.63 -25.58 -18.65
CA PRO A 41 13.22 -25.43 -18.35
C PRO A 41 12.98 -24.15 -17.53
N TRP A 42 11.93 -23.42 -17.85
CA TRP A 42 11.60 -22.07 -17.34
C TRP A 42 11.50 -21.93 -15.80
N TRP A 43 11.48 -23.03 -15.07
CA TRP A 43 11.45 -23.09 -13.61
C TRP A 43 12.82 -23.40 -13.00
N GLN A 44 13.85 -23.63 -13.82
CA GLN A 44 15.22 -23.94 -13.41
C GLN A 44 16.18 -22.95 -14.08
N PHE A 45 16.97 -22.27 -13.27
CA PHE A 45 17.95 -21.30 -13.74
C PHE A 45 19.33 -21.74 -13.27
N ALA A 46 20.27 -21.86 -14.19
CA ALA A 46 21.66 -22.15 -13.88
C ALA A 46 22.43 -20.82 -13.86
N LEU A 47 22.87 -20.41 -12.68
CA LEU A 47 23.65 -19.18 -12.52
C LEU A 47 25.16 -19.43 -12.62
N GLY A 48 25.59 -20.70 -12.65
CA GLY A 48 26.99 -21.09 -12.81
C GLY A 48 27.87 -20.77 -11.58
N GLU A 49 27.32 -20.13 -10.55
CA GLU A 49 28.00 -19.75 -9.32
C GLU A 49 27.28 -20.27 -8.08
N GLN A 50 28.03 -20.50 -7.00
CA GLN A 50 27.48 -20.99 -5.75
C GLN A 50 26.71 -19.86 -5.03
N ILE A 51 25.47 -20.14 -4.67
CA ILE A 51 24.61 -19.20 -3.93
C ILE A 51 24.66 -19.56 -2.44
N THR A 52 25.09 -18.61 -1.62
CA THR A 52 25.33 -18.80 -0.17
C THR A 52 24.30 -18.09 0.71
N GLN A 53 23.48 -17.22 0.13
CA GLN A 53 22.48 -16.42 0.84
C GLN A 53 21.06 -16.75 0.39
N GLN A 54 20.08 -16.50 1.27
CA GLN A 54 18.67 -16.71 0.96
C GLN A 54 18.20 -15.75 -0.16
N PRO A 55 17.42 -16.22 -1.14
CA PRO A 55 16.88 -15.34 -2.18
C PRO A 55 16.01 -14.23 -1.59
N VAL A 56 16.21 -12.99 -2.04
CA VAL A 56 15.45 -11.84 -1.55
C VAL A 56 14.35 -11.48 -2.55
N PRO A 57 13.07 -11.60 -2.17
CA PRO A 57 11.97 -11.25 -3.07
C PRO A 57 11.83 -9.73 -3.20
N PHE A 58 11.65 -9.23 -4.42
CA PHE A 58 11.39 -7.81 -4.66
C PHE A 58 10.53 -7.58 -5.91
N ARG A 59 9.28 -7.14 -5.74
CA ARG A 59 8.33 -6.88 -6.84
C ARG A 59 8.22 -8.08 -7.80
N ASP A 60 8.66 -7.89 -9.05
CA ASP A 60 8.72 -8.91 -10.10
C ASP A 60 10.10 -9.57 -10.26
N SER A 61 10.98 -9.37 -9.29
CA SER A 61 12.33 -9.90 -9.27
C SER A 61 12.59 -10.80 -8.05
N VAL A 62 13.53 -11.72 -8.20
CA VAL A 62 14.20 -12.39 -7.09
C VAL A 62 15.66 -12.01 -7.15
N ILE A 63 16.16 -11.44 -6.06
CA ILE A 63 17.55 -11.01 -5.94
C ILE A 63 18.35 -12.13 -5.28
N LEU A 64 19.47 -12.47 -5.90
CA LEU A 64 20.37 -13.52 -5.47
C LEU A 64 21.73 -12.92 -5.17
N ALA A 65 22.43 -13.55 -4.22
CA ALA A 65 23.77 -13.18 -3.80
C ALA A 65 24.67 -14.40 -3.93
N THR A 66 25.73 -14.27 -4.73
CA THR A 66 26.69 -15.34 -4.97
C THR A 66 27.87 -15.26 -3.99
N ASN A 67 28.57 -16.38 -3.81
CA ASN A 67 29.78 -16.48 -3.00
C ASN A 67 30.92 -15.54 -3.46
N HIS A 68 30.95 -15.17 -4.74
CA HIS A 68 31.93 -14.26 -5.32
C HIS A 68 31.59 -12.77 -5.10
N GLY A 69 30.45 -12.46 -4.49
CA GLY A 69 30.02 -11.10 -4.20
C GLY A 69 29.17 -10.44 -5.28
N THR A 70 28.62 -11.23 -6.20
CA THR A 70 27.72 -10.74 -7.23
C THR A 70 26.29 -10.71 -6.69
N ILE A 71 25.61 -9.59 -6.90
CA ILE A 71 24.18 -9.43 -6.64
C ILE A 71 23.45 -9.42 -7.98
N THR A 72 22.62 -10.42 -8.22
CA THR A 72 21.89 -10.58 -9.49
C THR A 72 20.39 -10.51 -9.22
N ALA A 73 19.70 -9.58 -9.87
CA ALA A 73 18.24 -9.60 -9.88
C ALA A 73 17.73 -10.33 -11.10
N ILE A 74 16.96 -11.39 -10.85
CA ILE A 74 16.35 -12.21 -11.89
C ILE A 74 14.88 -11.86 -11.98
N ASP A 75 14.40 -11.63 -13.20
CA ASP A 75 12.99 -11.53 -13.49
C ASP A 75 12.29 -12.83 -13.08
N GLN A 76 11.41 -12.75 -12.08
CA GLN A 76 10.78 -13.93 -11.49
C GLN A 76 9.94 -14.70 -12.50
N ARG A 77 9.55 -14.05 -13.62
CA ARG A 77 8.69 -14.62 -14.65
C ARG A 77 9.54 -15.36 -15.66
N SER A 78 10.50 -14.72 -16.30
CA SER A 78 11.29 -15.20 -17.43
C SER A 78 12.62 -15.86 -17.07
N GLY A 79 13.09 -15.71 -15.84
CA GLY A 79 14.41 -16.19 -15.46
C GLY A 79 15.57 -15.37 -16.00
N LYS A 80 15.29 -14.29 -16.74
CA LYS A 80 16.33 -13.43 -17.30
C LYS A 80 16.88 -12.52 -16.22
N VAL A 81 18.18 -12.29 -16.26
CA VAL A 81 18.83 -11.25 -15.47
C VAL A 81 18.27 -9.89 -15.88
N ARG A 82 17.74 -9.14 -14.92
CA ARG A 82 17.30 -7.75 -15.11
C ARG A 82 18.44 -6.77 -14.93
N TRP A 83 19.23 -6.99 -13.88
CA TRP A 83 20.41 -6.22 -13.57
C TRP A 83 21.37 -7.05 -12.72
N GLU A 84 22.62 -6.63 -12.72
CA GLU A 84 23.68 -7.24 -11.92
C GLU A 84 24.57 -6.16 -11.30
N TYR A 85 24.94 -6.36 -10.05
CA TYR A 85 25.93 -5.57 -9.34
C TYR A 85 27.07 -6.48 -8.94
N GLN A 86 28.23 -6.29 -9.56
CA GLN A 86 29.41 -7.10 -9.30
C GLN A 86 30.35 -6.39 -8.31
N ARG A 87 30.65 -7.07 -7.21
CA ARG A 87 31.70 -6.66 -6.28
C ARG A 87 32.44 -7.92 -5.86
N ALA A 88 33.60 -8.18 -6.46
CA ALA A 88 34.39 -9.43 -6.35
C ALA A 88 34.95 -9.71 -4.93
N LYS A 89 34.08 -9.77 -3.93
CA LYS A 89 34.34 -9.84 -2.49
C LYS A 89 33.23 -10.65 -1.84
N GLU A 90 33.58 -11.54 -0.92
CA GLU A 90 32.61 -12.39 -0.25
C GLU A 90 31.58 -11.56 0.54
N ILE A 91 30.32 -11.98 0.50
CA ILE A 91 29.21 -11.35 1.22
C ILE A 91 29.21 -11.84 2.66
N PHE A 92 29.29 -10.91 3.61
CA PHE A 92 29.32 -11.17 5.04
C PHE A 92 27.93 -11.48 5.60
N SER A 93 26.91 -10.72 5.18
CA SER A 93 25.55 -10.82 5.75
C SER A 93 24.47 -11.00 4.70
N GLN A 94 23.36 -11.64 5.08
CA GLN A 94 22.15 -11.79 4.28
C GLN A 94 21.70 -10.45 3.67
N PRO A 95 21.64 -10.32 2.33
CA PRO A 95 21.09 -9.15 1.68
C PRO A 95 19.66 -8.90 2.16
N THR A 96 19.36 -7.65 2.45
CA THR A 96 18.07 -7.28 3.06
C THR A 96 17.51 -6.03 2.40
N ILE A 97 16.23 -6.06 2.04
CA ILE A 97 15.52 -4.90 1.48
C ILE A 97 14.72 -4.21 2.58
N LYS A 98 14.94 -2.90 2.73
CA LYS A 98 14.19 -2.05 3.65
C LYS A 98 14.11 -0.63 3.07
N HIS A 99 12.94 0.02 3.17
CA HIS A 99 12.68 1.37 2.63
C HIS A 99 13.19 1.59 1.19
N GLY A 100 12.94 0.63 0.30
CA GLY A 100 13.29 0.75 -1.13
C GLY A 100 14.79 0.62 -1.44
N LYS A 101 15.62 0.17 -0.49
CA LYS A 101 17.05 -0.10 -0.69
C LYS A 101 17.41 -1.52 -0.32
N LEU A 102 18.33 -2.12 -1.08
CA LEU A 102 18.94 -3.40 -0.80
C LEU A 102 20.29 -3.16 -0.10
N PHE A 103 20.42 -3.62 1.14
CA PHE A 103 21.65 -3.51 1.92
C PHE A 103 22.44 -4.80 1.84
N VAL A 104 23.74 -4.68 1.57
CA VAL A 104 24.68 -5.81 1.50
C VAL A 104 25.97 -5.43 2.22
N ALA A 105 26.41 -6.29 3.13
CA ALA A 105 27.71 -6.14 3.79
C ALA A 105 28.68 -7.21 3.29
N TYR A 106 29.94 -6.81 3.10
CA TYR A 106 30.99 -7.65 2.55
C TYR A 106 32.13 -7.86 3.56
N ASN A 107 32.87 -8.96 3.37
CA ASN A 107 33.98 -9.37 4.25
C ASN A 107 35.17 -8.41 4.22
N ASP A 108 35.31 -7.60 3.17
CA ASP A 108 36.36 -6.57 3.06
C ASP A 108 35.98 -5.24 3.71
N SER A 109 35.10 -5.29 4.71
CA SER A 109 34.77 -4.14 5.55
C SER A 109 34.01 -3.03 4.84
N VAL A 110 33.19 -3.38 3.84
CA VAL A 110 32.35 -2.42 3.11
C VAL A 110 30.88 -2.83 3.19
N ILE A 111 30.02 -1.86 3.45
CA ILE A 111 28.57 -1.97 3.40
C ILE A 111 28.09 -1.13 2.23
N VAL A 112 27.20 -1.66 1.40
CA VAL A 112 26.58 -0.93 0.29
C VAL A 112 25.07 -0.93 0.43
N ALA A 113 24.45 0.15 -0.03
CA ALA A 113 23.03 0.20 -0.31
C ALA A 113 22.81 0.36 -1.81
N LEU A 114 22.07 -0.56 -2.41
CA LEU A 114 21.73 -0.58 -3.82
C LEU A 114 20.26 -0.25 -4.02
N ASN A 115 19.90 0.30 -5.18
CA ASN A 115 18.52 0.36 -5.62
C ASN A 115 18.10 -1.03 -6.13
N PRO A 116 17.12 -1.69 -5.53
CA PRO A 116 16.69 -3.03 -5.92
C PRO A 116 15.98 -3.09 -7.29
N ASN A 117 15.62 -1.94 -7.89
CA ASN A 117 14.99 -1.90 -9.21
C ASN A 117 15.99 -2.06 -10.36
N ASP A 118 17.20 -1.52 -10.22
CA ASP A 118 18.19 -1.41 -11.31
C ASP A 118 19.63 -1.78 -10.88
N GLY A 119 19.87 -2.08 -9.61
CA GLY A 119 21.19 -2.43 -9.08
C GLY A 119 22.13 -1.24 -8.86
N SER A 120 21.68 -0.01 -9.09
CA SER A 120 22.53 1.18 -8.93
C SER A 120 22.96 1.42 -7.48
N LEU A 121 24.20 1.84 -7.28
CA LEU A 121 24.75 2.13 -5.95
C LEU A 121 24.13 3.43 -5.41
N SER A 122 23.42 3.34 -4.28
CA SER A 122 22.89 4.51 -3.56
C SER A 122 23.95 5.13 -2.64
N TRP A 123 24.60 4.31 -1.83
CA TRP A 123 25.72 4.74 -0.99
C TRP A 123 26.61 3.53 -0.65
N GLN A 124 27.85 3.82 -0.27
CA GLN A 124 28.77 2.84 0.29
C GLN A 124 29.39 3.40 1.57
N HIS A 125 29.63 2.52 2.54
CA HIS A 125 30.28 2.83 3.80
C HIS A 125 31.44 1.86 4.02
N ALA A 126 32.66 2.39 4.05
CA ALA A 126 33.83 1.64 4.45
C ALA A 126 33.99 1.75 5.97
N ILE A 127 34.18 0.61 6.63
CA ILE A 127 34.37 0.58 8.08
C ILE A 127 35.72 1.23 8.41
N PRO A 128 35.77 2.14 9.41
CA PRO A 128 37.00 2.81 9.80
C PRO A 128 38.15 1.85 10.12
N ASN A 129 39.39 2.29 9.87
CA ASN A 129 40.64 1.58 10.19
C ASN A 129 40.83 0.19 9.54
N GLY A 130 39.99 -0.18 8.57
CA GLY A 130 40.00 -1.52 7.99
C GLY A 130 39.48 -2.60 8.95
N SER A 131 38.73 -2.21 9.98
CA SER A 131 38.08 -3.16 10.90
C SER A 131 37.07 -4.02 10.17
N THR A 132 36.92 -5.28 10.54
CA THR A 132 35.95 -6.21 9.96
C THR A 132 34.66 -6.24 10.76
N ILE A 133 33.53 -6.47 10.09
CA ILE A 133 32.27 -6.73 10.79
C ILE A 133 32.42 -8.06 11.53
N HIS A 134 32.01 -8.08 12.79
CA HIS A 134 31.92 -9.30 13.58
C HIS A 134 30.55 -9.38 14.26
N GLY A 135 30.01 -10.60 14.36
CA GLY A 135 28.66 -10.84 14.84
C GLY A 135 27.60 -10.60 13.75
N ASN A 136 26.34 -10.42 14.16
CA ASN A 136 25.24 -10.23 13.22
C ASN A 136 25.01 -8.74 12.87
N VAL A 137 24.45 -8.50 11.68
CA VAL A 137 23.95 -7.19 11.25
C VAL A 137 22.47 -7.07 11.61
N LEU A 138 22.05 -5.86 12.00
CA LEU A 138 20.65 -5.55 12.28
C LEU A 138 20.20 -4.32 11.48
N ILE A 139 19.06 -4.41 10.81
CA ILE A 139 18.46 -3.29 10.06
C ILE A 139 17.14 -2.91 10.72
N THR A 140 17.03 -1.68 11.22
CA THR A 140 15.83 -1.11 11.85
C THR A 140 14.99 -0.34 10.83
N GLU A 141 13.96 0.41 11.26
CA GLU A 141 13.26 1.37 10.38
C GLU A 141 14.16 2.54 9.95
N THR A 142 15.20 2.85 10.73
CA THR A 142 15.99 4.08 10.54
C THR A 142 17.49 3.83 10.38
N LYS A 143 18.02 2.70 10.89
CA LYS A 143 19.46 2.43 10.98
C LYS A 143 19.89 1.07 10.45
N PHE A 144 21.10 1.02 9.89
CA PHE A 144 21.87 -0.19 9.68
C PHE A 144 22.89 -0.30 10.81
N ILE A 145 22.78 -1.33 11.66
CA ILE A 145 23.56 -1.49 12.89
C ILE A 145 24.50 -2.68 12.74
N TYR A 146 25.77 -2.47 13.05
CA TYR A 146 26.79 -3.51 13.01
C TYR A 146 27.82 -3.34 14.14
N GLY A 147 28.45 -4.46 14.53
CA GLY A 147 29.60 -4.51 15.43
C GLY A 147 30.89 -4.79 14.66
N ASP A 148 32.01 -4.23 15.09
CA ASP A 148 33.34 -4.48 14.50
C ASP A 148 34.30 -5.22 15.43
N ALA A 149 35.42 -5.69 14.88
CA ALA A 149 36.47 -6.41 15.63
C ALA A 149 37.07 -5.56 16.76
N GLU A 150 37.07 -4.24 16.58
CA GLU A 150 37.53 -3.23 17.54
C GLU A 150 36.49 -2.92 18.63
N GLY A 151 35.43 -3.73 18.73
CA GLY A 151 34.45 -3.63 19.81
C GLY A 151 33.57 -2.40 19.72
N ASN A 152 33.53 -1.72 18.57
CA ASN A 152 32.60 -0.63 18.33
C ASN A 152 31.30 -1.17 17.75
N VAL A 153 30.19 -0.55 18.14
CA VAL A 153 28.88 -0.73 17.52
C VAL A 153 28.47 0.58 16.90
N ARG A 154 28.10 0.56 15.62
CA ARG A 154 27.71 1.77 14.90
C ARG A 154 26.32 1.61 14.31
N GLY A 155 25.54 2.68 14.40
CA GLY A 155 24.28 2.82 13.68
C GLY A 155 24.47 3.76 12.51
N LEU A 156 24.42 3.23 11.29
CA LEU A 156 24.45 4.02 10.06
C LEU A 156 23.05 4.48 9.68
N SER A 157 22.95 5.67 9.13
CA SER A 157 21.74 6.14 8.46
C SER A 157 21.40 5.25 7.26
N LEU A 158 20.19 4.65 7.22
CA LEU A 158 19.76 3.89 6.02
C LEU A 158 19.70 4.78 4.77
N ARG A 159 19.52 6.09 4.95
CA ARG A 159 19.44 7.07 3.87
C ARG A 159 20.80 7.36 3.25
N THR A 160 21.80 7.68 4.07
CA THR A 160 23.08 8.26 3.62
C THR A 160 24.28 7.33 3.78
N GLY A 161 24.16 6.28 4.59
CA GLY A 161 25.30 5.43 4.97
C GLY A 161 26.21 6.04 6.03
N GLU A 162 25.97 7.28 6.44
CA GLU A 162 26.78 7.98 7.43
C GLU A 162 26.54 7.43 8.84
N VAL A 163 27.58 7.45 9.65
CA VAL A 163 27.52 7.05 11.07
C VAL A 163 26.67 8.05 11.84
N ALA A 164 25.47 7.65 12.23
CA ALA A 164 24.58 8.46 13.05
C ALA A 164 24.98 8.43 14.53
N TRP A 165 25.48 7.28 15.00
CA TRP A 165 26.02 7.11 16.33
C TRP A 165 27.05 5.97 16.35
N SER A 166 27.96 6.02 17.31
CA SER A 166 28.98 5.00 17.57
C SER A 166 29.09 4.78 19.08
N LEU A 167 29.14 3.52 19.49
CA LEU A 167 29.32 3.08 20.87
C LEU A 167 30.55 2.18 20.95
N SER A 168 31.58 2.60 21.67
CA SER A 168 32.74 1.76 21.95
C SER A 168 32.47 0.92 23.18
N THR A 169 32.55 -0.39 23.03
CA THR A 169 32.39 -1.33 24.16
C THR A 169 33.75 -1.77 24.69
N PRO A 170 33.86 -2.11 25.99
CA PRO A 170 35.10 -2.61 26.56
C PRO A 170 35.68 -3.81 25.78
N GLN A 171 37.00 -3.76 25.60
CA GLN A 171 37.77 -4.85 25.00
C GLN A 171 38.00 -5.97 26.02
N PRO A 172 38.04 -7.24 25.57
CA PRO A 172 38.39 -8.33 26.45
C PRO A 172 39.86 -8.22 26.90
N GLU A 173 40.11 -8.53 28.16
CA GLU A 173 41.43 -8.39 28.81
C GLU A 173 42.35 -9.61 28.56
N SER A 174 41.79 -10.72 28.06
CA SER A 174 42.54 -11.93 27.74
C SER A 174 41.90 -12.72 26.59
N VAL A 175 42.71 -13.56 25.93
CA VAL A 175 42.25 -14.46 24.86
C VAL A 175 41.19 -15.44 25.38
N ASP A 176 41.24 -15.85 26.65
CA ASP A 176 40.24 -16.74 27.28
C ASP A 176 38.82 -16.14 27.28
N GLN A 177 38.70 -14.81 27.27
CA GLN A 177 37.41 -14.10 27.21
C GLN A 177 36.81 -14.05 25.80
N LEU A 178 37.59 -14.46 24.78
CA LEU A 178 37.18 -14.56 23.38
C LEU A 178 36.86 -16.00 22.96
N LEU A 179 37.25 -16.99 23.78
CA LEU A 179 37.09 -18.41 23.49
C LEU A 179 35.68 -18.89 23.87
N THR A 180 34.86 -19.15 22.86
CA THR A 180 33.58 -19.86 22.99
C THR A 180 33.76 -21.34 22.68
N LYS A 181 32.76 -22.17 22.97
CA LYS A 181 32.76 -23.60 22.61
C LYS A 181 32.90 -23.83 21.08
N ASP A 182 32.55 -22.82 20.28
CA ASP A 182 32.51 -22.85 18.82
C ASP A 182 33.70 -22.09 18.17
N GLY A 183 34.68 -21.66 18.98
CA GLY A 183 35.90 -20.97 18.53
C GLY A 183 36.07 -19.54 19.08
N LEU A 184 37.02 -18.78 18.52
CA LEU A 184 37.28 -17.39 18.86
C LEU A 184 36.17 -16.47 18.30
N GLN A 185 35.36 -15.86 19.18
CA GLN A 185 34.37 -14.85 18.81
C GLN A 185 34.73 -13.47 19.40
N TRP A 186 35.05 -12.52 18.52
CA TRP A 186 35.43 -11.14 18.86
C TRP A 186 34.26 -10.24 19.26
N PHE A 187 33.06 -10.57 18.76
CA PHE A 187 31.82 -9.83 19.01
C PHE A 187 30.70 -10.83 19.26
N GLY A 188 29.76 -10.52 20.16
CA GLY A 188 28.62 -11.40 20.46
C GLY A 188 27.41 -11.07 19.58
N TYR A 189 26.26 -10.75 20.19
CA TYR A 189 24.98 -10.60 19.49
C TYR A 189 24.43 -9.18 19.59
N ILE A 190 23.90 -8.68 18.48
CA ILE A 190 23.11 -7.44 18.41
C ILE A 190 21.66 -7.85 18.20
N LEU A 191 20.85 -7.70 19.24
CA LEU A 191 19.47 -8.16 19.25
C LEU A 191 18.51 -6.98 19.40
N MET A 192 17.30 -7.10 18.88
CA MET A 192 16.28 -6.08 19.04
C MET A 192 14.92 -6.70 19.31
N ASP A 193 14.20 -6.15 20.27
CA ASP A 193 12.80 -6.49 20.52
C ASP A 193 12.03 -5.27 21.02
N ARG A 194 10.84 -5.03 20.47
CA ARG A 194 9.93 -3.92 20.82
C ARG A 194 10.58 -2.53 20.86
N GLY A 195 11.47 -2.24 19.92
CA GLY A 195 12.12 -0.92 19.82
C GLY A 195 13.36 -0.74 20.72
N GLU A 196 13.75 -1.76 21.47
CA GLU A 196 14.94 -1.74 22.32
C GLU A 196 16.08 -2.55 21.70
N LEU A 197 17.30 -1.98 21.68
CA LEU A 197 18.51 -2.63 21.17
C LEU A 197 19.30 -3.21 22.33
N TYR A 198 19.69 -4.48 22.21
CA TYR A 198 20.54 -5.16 23.17
C TYR A 198 21.84 -5.61 22.51
N ILE A 199 22.96 -5.27 23.14
CA ILE A 199 24.29 -5.68 22.67
C ILE A 199 24.85 -6.63 23.73
N VAL A 200 25.06 -7.88 23.34
CA VAL A 200 25.60 -8.93 24.20
C VAL A 200 27.00 -9.26 23.72
N ARG A 201 28.03 -9.01 24.52
CA ARG A 201 29.43 -9.30 24.20
C ARG A 201 29.78 -10.71 24.65
N THR A 202 30.75 -11.32 23.97
CA THR A 202 31.18 -12.71 24.22
C THR A 202 31.64 -12.96 25.64
N HIS A 203 32.27 -11.97 26.27
CA HIS A 203 32.71 -12.02 27.67
C HIS A 203 31.60 -11.71 28.68
N GLY A 204 30.32 -11.86 28.33
CA GLY A 204 29.19 -11.72 29.25
C GLY A 204 28.78 -10.28 29.59
N LEU A 205 29.24 -9.29 28.83
CA LEU A 205 28.83 -7.89 29.01
C LEU A 205 27.58 -7.59 28.18
N VAL A 206 26.53 -7.06 28.80
CA VAL A 206 25.23 -6.82 28.18
C VAL A 206 24.84 -5.36 28.30
N PHE A 207 24.49 -4.72 27.18
CA PHE A 207 23.99 -3.36 27.13
C PHE A 207 22.55 -3.33 26.66
N SER A 208 21.75 -2.44 27.24
CA SER A 208 20.55 -1.92 26.61
C SER A 208 20.84 -0.54 26.04
N VAL A 209 20.51 -0.33 24.77
CA VAL A 209 20.87 0.85 23.99
C VAL A 209 19.65 1.38 23.25
N ASN A 210 19.53 2.71 23.18
CA ASN A 210 18.54 3.31 22.29
C ASN A 210 19.02 3.18 20.82
N PRO A 211 18.24 2.54 19.93
CA PRO A 211 18.67 2.26 18.56
C PRO A 211 18.85 3.51 17.67
N ASP A 212 18.20 4.63 18.00
CA ASP A 212 18.24 5.83 17.16
C ASP A 212 19.43 6.73 17.44
N ASN A 213 19.89 6.77 18.70
CA ASN A 213 20.97 7.67 19.14
C ASN A 213 22.16 6.98 19.81
N GLY A 214 22.12 5.65 20.00
CA GLY A 214 23.23 4.89 20.56
C GLY A 214 23.48 5.08 22.06
N LYS A 215 22.59 5.80 22.78
CA LYS A 215 22.75 6.02 24.22
C LYS A 215 22.47 4.72 25.00
N VAL A 216 23.42 4.34 25.84
CA VAL A 216 23.28 3.22 26.79
C VAL A 216 22.27 3.60 27.87
N ARG A 217 21.27 2.74 28.09
CA ARG A 217 20.28 2.88 29.16
C ARG A 217 20.73 2.20 30.44
N TRP A 218 21.24 0.98 30.30
CA TRP A 218 21.87 0.23 31.37
C TRP A 218 22.91 -0.74 30.81
N GLU A 219 23.86 -1.09 31.66
CA GLU A 219 24.93 -2.06 31.41
C GLU A 219 24.91 -3.09 32.53
N GLN A 220 25.07 -4.36 32.18
CA GLN A 220 25.14 -5.45 33.14
C GLN A 220 26.21 -6.46 32.74
N LYS A 221 27.10 -6.78 33.69
CA LYS A 221 28.12 -7.82 33.54
C LYS A 221 27.63 -9.13 34.13
N VAL A 222 27.76 -10.20 33.35
CA VAL A 222 27.65 -11.59 33.80
C VAL A 222 29.03 -12.21 33.77
N ALA A 223 29.37 -12.99 34.80
CA ALA A 223 30.65 -13.66 34.88
C ALA A 223 30.77 -14.73 33.79
N GLY A 224 31.96 -14.84 33.18
CA GLY A 224 32.27 -15.88 32.18
C GLY A 224 32.02 -15.48 30.74
N THR A 225 32.32 -16.42 29.83
CA THR A 225 32.17 -16.28 28.38
C THR A 225 30.89 -16.98 27.94
N LEU A 226 30.15 -16.40 27.00
CA LEU A 226 28.94 -16.98 26.43
C LEU A 226 29.20 -18.39 25.89
N VAL A 227 28.30 -19.31 26.20
CA VAL A 227 28.31 -20.70 25.70
C VAL A 227 27.07 -21.03 24.86
N ALA A 228 26.14 -20.08 24.74
CA ALA A 228 24.93 -20.19 23.95
C ALA A 228 24.41 -18.80 23.53
N ASP A 229 23.64 -18.77 22.45
CA ASP A 229 22.94 -17.59 21.96
C ASP A 229 22.01 -17.02 23.04
N PRO A 230 22.02 -15.70 23.28
CA PRO A 230 21.13 -15.05 24.24
C PRO A 230 19.68 -15.04 23.73
N LEU A 231 18.74 -15.36 24.62
CA LEU A 231 17.31 -15.41 24.32
C LEU A 231 16.59 -14.22 24.95
N ILE A 232 15.89 -13.43 24.13
CA ILE A 232 15.02 -12.36 24.62
C ILE A 232 13.62 -12.93 24.88
N THR A 233 13.16 -12.75 26.11
CA THR A 233 11.77 -13.00 26.51
C THR A 233 11.01 -11.69 26.68
N ARG A 234 9.70 -11.77 26.99
CA ARG A 234 8.89 -10.57 27.24
C ARG A 234 9.45 -9.68 28.36
N THR A 235 10.08 -10.27 29.36
CA THR A 235 10.51 -9.57 30.59
C THR A 235 12.02 -9.54 30.77
N SER A 236 12.74 -10.54 30.25
CA SER A 236 14.14 -10.76 30.57
C SER A 236 14.98 -11.19 29.36
N ILE A 237 16.29 -10.94 29.41
CA ILE A 237 17.29 -11.52 28.53
C ILE A 237 17.90 -12.71 29.28
N LEU A 238 17.77 -13.90 28.70
CA LEU A 238 18.36 -15.12 29.23
C LEU A 238 19.68 -15.38 28.52
N LEU A 239 20.72 -15.67 29.29
CA LEU A 239 22.04 -15.99 28.75
C LEU A 239 22.76 -17.02 29.62
N SER A 240 23.59 -17.82 28.99
CA SER A 240 24.39 -18.85 29.65
C SER A 240 25.87 -18.61 29.35
N THR A 241 26.69 -18.70 30.39
CA THR A 241 28.14 -18.58 30.28
C THR A 241 28.83 -19.82 30.85
N ASN A 242 30.13 -19.95 30.63
CA ASN A 242 30.94 -21.01 31.23
C ASN A 242 31.05 -20.91 32.77
N ALA A 243 30.74 -19.76 33.37
CA ALA A 243 30.76 -19.55 34.81
C ALA A 243 29.35 -19.49 35.43
N VAL A 244 28.34 -19.16 34.62
CA VAL A 244 26.95 -18.97 35.04
C VAL A 244 26.04 -19.84 34.15
N PRO A 245 25.48 -20.94 34.70
CA PRO A 245 24.64 -21.87 33.94
C PRO A 245 23.42 -21.20 33.29
N LEU A 246 22.80 -20.24 34.00
CA LEU A 246 21.72 -19.40 33.48
C LEU A 246 21.66 -18.08 34.25
N ALA A 247 21.80 -16.98 33.53
CA ALA A 247 21.57 -15.62 33.99
C ALA A 247 20.31 -15.06 33.32
N SER A 248 19.47 -14.40 34.11
CA SER A 248 18.31 -13.66 33.67
C SER A 248 18.53 -12.19 33.98
N ILE A 249 18.51 -11.34 32.95
CA ILE A 249 18.65 -9.88 33.08
C ILE A 249 17.30 -9.25 32.80
N GLN A 250 16.74 -8.51 33.75
CA GLN A 250 15.51 -7.76 33.52
C GLN A 250 15.70 -6.68 32.46
N ARG A 251 14.80 -6.62 31.49
CA ARG A 251 14.92 -5.72 30.34
C ARG A 251 14.80 -4.23 30.70
N GLN A 252 14.02 -3.92 31.74
CA GLN A 252 13.69 -2.55 32.11
C GLN A 252 14.85 -1.82 32.77
N ASN A 253 15.57 -2.50 33.67
CA ASN A 253 16.55 -1.88 34.57
C ASN A 253 17.92 -2.58 34.56
N GLY A 254 18.08 -3.70 33.83
CA GLY A 254 19.33 -4.47 33.80
C GLY A 254 19.56 -5.35 35.03
N GLU A 255 18.57 -5.49 35.92
CA GLU A 255 18.72 -6.26 37.15
C GLU A 255 19.03 -7.74 36.86
N LEU A 256 20.17 -8.21 37.37
CA LEU A 256 20.67 -9.56 37.15
C LEU A 256 20.18 -10.52 38.23
N THR A 257 19.51 -11.59 37.81
CA THR A 257 19.22 -12.76 38.63
C THR A 257 20.03 -13.95 38.11
N VAL A 258 20.85 -14.54 38.98
CA VAL A 258 21.64 -15.75 38.67
C VAL A 258 21.03 -16.93 39.41
N ALA A 259 20.77 -18.03 38.69
CA ALA A 259 20.39 -19.28 39.34
C ALA A 259 21.62 -19.92 40.01
N THR A 260 21.60 -20.06 41.34
CA THR A 260 22.60 -20.82 42.09
C THR A 260 22.41 -22.31 41.84
N LYS A 261 23.52 -23.03 41.68
CA LYS A 261 23.61 -24.47 41.42
C LYS A 261 22.60 -25.26 42.27
N THR A 262 21.50 -25.70 41.67
CA THR A 262 20.68 -26.78 42.23
C THR A 262 21.28 -28.09 41.73
N GLU A 263 21.62 -28.97 42.67
CA GLU A 263 21.99 -30.35 42.38
C GLU A 263 20.92 -30.97 41.48
N ASN A 264 21.36 -31.61 40.40
CA ASN A 264 20.53 -32.21 39.34
C ASN A 264 19.79 -31.22 38.43
N SER A 265 20.53 -30.53 37.56
CA SER A 265 20.00 -30.13 36.25
C SER A 265 21.12 -30.04 35.22
N SER A 266 21.44 -31.21 34.67
CA SER A 266 21.69 -31.39 33.25
C SER A 266 21.16 -30.29 32.33
N GLN A 267 22.09 -29.56 31.73
CA GLN A 267 21.80 -28.51 30.75
C GLN A 267 22.02 -29.03 29.34
N VAL A 268 21.11 -28.69 28.43
CA VAL A 268 21.14 -29.08 27.01
C VAL A 268 21.89 -28.02 26.20
N TYR A 269 22.90 -28.44 25.43
CA TYR A 269 23.56 -27.63 24.41
C TYR A 269 23.09 -28.06 23.02
N CYS A 270 22.65 -27.12 22.19
CA CYS A 270 22.56 -27.33 20.74
C CYS A 270 23.85 -26.80 20.10
N GLN A 271 24.50 -27.64 19.29
CA GLN A 271 25.66 -27.30 18.47
C GLN A 271 25.16 -26.77 17.11
N ILE A 272 25.59 -25.57 16.72
CA ILE A 272 25.37 -25.00 15.39
C ILE A 272 26.74 -24.97 14.71
N GLU A 273 26.93 -25.79 13.67
CA GLU A 273 28.14 -25.74 12.84
C GLU A 273 28.00 -24.64 11.78
N PHE A 274 28.97 -23.72 11.70
CA PHE A 274 29.25 -22.96 10.49
C PHE A 274 30.73 -23.05 10.13
N SER A 275 30.96 -23.26 8.84
CA SER A 275 32.27 -23.30 8.19
C SER A 275 32.72 -21.88 7.85
N GLN A 276 33.78 -21.39 8.48
CA GLN A 276 34.65 -20.42 7.84
C GLN A 276 36.08 -20.96 7.82
N LYS A 277 36.51 -21.35 6.62
CA LYS A 277 37.91 -21.67 6.32
C LYS A 277 38.68 -20.36 6.22
N GLY A 278 39.80 -20.28 6.95
CA GLY A 278 40.88 -19.33 6.66
C GLY A 278 40.91 -18.08 7.53
N ALA A 279 41.26 -18.22 8.80
CA ALA A 279 41.66 -17.07 9.63
C ALA A 279 42.71 -17.44 10.68
N LEU A 280 43.61 -18.41 10.40
CA LEU A 280 44.64 -18.83 11.37
C LEU A 280 45.96 -18.07 11.20
N THR A 281 46.29 -17.65 9.97
CA THR A 281 47.57 -17.01 9.65
C THR A 281 47.58 -15.52 10.03
N ASP A 282 46.47 -14.80 9.83
CA ASP A 282 46.31 -13.39 10.24
C ASP A 282 46.19 -13.23 11.77
N LEU A 283 45.81 -14.32 12.45
CA LEU A 283 45.61 -14.42 13.90
C LEU A 283 46.92 -14.43 14.69
N LEU A 284 47.97 -15.08 14.16
CA LEU A 284 49.29 -15.21 14.80
C LEU A 284 50.08 -13.89 14.79
N GLU A 285 49.81 -12.98 13.85
CA GLU A 285 50.45 -11.67 13.84
C GLU A 285 49.83 -10.69 14.85
N ARG A 286 48.50 -10.73 15.03
CA ARG A 286 47.76 -9.77 15.89
C ARG A 286 47.76 -10.14 17.39
N THR A 287 48.03 -11.40 17.74
CA THR A 287 48.05 -11.90 19.13
C THR A 287 49.35 -11.62 19.89
N LYS A 288 50.37 -11.04 19.25
CA LYS A 288 51.65 -10.67 19.90
C LYS A 288 51.52 -9.68 21.08
N GLN A 289 50.36 -9.04 21.26
CA GLN A 289 50.10 -8.06 22.31
C GLN A 289 49.40 -8.62 23.57
N LEU A 290 48.82 -9.83 23.51
CA LEU A 290 48.08 -10.43 24.63
C LEU A 290 48.86 -11.62 25.22
N ARG A 291 49.06 -11.65 26.55
CA ARG A 291 49.75 -12.76 27.23
C ARG A 291 48.76 -13.86 27.61
N PRO A 292 48.89 -15.11 27.11
CA PRO A 292 48.06 -16.22 27.58
C PRO A 292 48.39 -16.57 29.04
N LYS A 293 47.38 -16.81 29.88
CA LYS A 293 47.57 -17.21 31.29
C LYS A 293 47.62 -18.75 31.48
N LYS A 294 47.28 -19.55 30.47
CA LYS A 294 47.25 -21.03 30.52
C LYS A 294 47.59 -21.68 29.16
N ASN A 295 48.00 -22.95 29.23
CA ASN A 295 48.31 -23.84 28.10
C ASN A 295 47.19 -23.83 27.04
N LEU A 296 47.53 -23.47 25.80
CA LEU A 296 46.60 -23.47 24.65
C LEU A 296 46.52 -24.87 24.03
N VAL A 297 45.30 -25.34 23.79
CA VAL A 297 44.98 -26.63 23.15
C VAL A 297 44.59 -26.37 21.68
N TYR A 298 45.05 -27.19 20.75
CA TYR A 298 44.68 -27.13 19.33
C TYR A 298 44.09 -28.46 18.85
N GLU A 299 43.08 -28.38 17.99
CA GLU A 299 42.51 -29.50 17.23
C GLU A 299 42.95 -29.38 15.77
N THR A 300 43.36 -30.48 15.13
CA THR A 300 43.55 -30.52 13.67
C THR A 300 42.72 -31.65 13.09
N GLU A 301 42.04 -31.38 11.97
CA GLU A 301 40.95 -32.20 11.41
C GLU A 301 41.31 -33.66 11.06
N ARG A 302 42.58 -34.10 11.15
CA ARG A 302 43.01 -35.41 10.61
C ARG A 302 43.24 -36.54 11.61
N SER A 303 43.27 -36.33 12.93
CA SER A 303 43.77 -37.38 13.85
C SER A 303 42.84 -37.80 15.01
N GLN A 304 41.75 -37.11 15.31
CA GLN A 304 40.90 -37.38 16.51
C GLN A 304 41.69 -37.59 17.83
N GLN A 305 42.88 -37.02 17.92
CA GLN A 305 43.71 -37.03 19.14
C GLN A 305 43.89 -35.60 19.62
N ILE A 306 43.70 -35.41 20.92
CA ILE A 306 44.03 -34.14 21.58
C ILE A 306 45.52 -34.18 21.90
N VAL A 307 46.24 -33.14 21.49
CA VAL A 307 47.68 -33.03 21.68
C VAL A 307 47.97 -31.86 22.59
N GLN A 308 48.64 -32.13 23.72
CA GLN A 308 49.01 -31.15 24.73
C GLN A 308 50.52 -30.87 24.67
N ILE A 309 50.90 -29.60 24.77
CA ILE A 309 52.28 -29.18 25.02
C ILE A 309 52.37 -28.78 26.50
N ASP A 310 53.28 -29.39 27.24
CA ASP A 310 53.50 -29.03 28.64
C ASP A 310 54.33 -27.74 28.79
N THR A 311 54.51 -27.28 30.03
CA THR A 311 55.22 -26.04 30.36
C THR A 311 56.71 -26.02 29.97
N THR A 312 57.25 -27.13 29.46
CA THR A 312 58.63 -27.25 28.96
C THR A 312 58.72 -27.38 27.43
N GLY A 313 57.58 -27.49 26.74
CA GLY A 313 57.54 -27.59 25.28
C GLY A 313 57.44 -29.02 24.73
N LYS A 314 57.16 -30.04 25.56
CA LYS A 314 57.09 -31.45 25.11
C LYS A 314 55.64 -31.94 24.91
N LEU A 315 55.45 -32.77 23.88
CA LEU A 315 54.15 -33.23 23.36
C LEU A 315 53.65 -34.53 24.03
N VAL A 316 52.38 -34.54 24.47
CA VAL A 316 51.69 -35.74 25.01
C VAL A 316 50.25 -35.83 24.46
N SER A 317 49.76 -37.04 24.13
CA SER A 317 48.48 -37.27 23.41
C SER A 317 47.43 -38.07 24.21
N TYR A 318 46.14 -37.74 24.07
CA TYR A 318 44.99 -38.49 24.62
C TYR A 318 43.92 -38.83 23.57
N ARG A 319 43.07 -39.84 23.83
CA ARG A 319 41.97 -40.27 22.94
C ARG A 319 40.58 -39.78 23.42
N ARG A 320 39.70 -39.51 22.45
CA ARG A 320 38.33 -38.98 22.62
C ARG A 320 37.35 -39.88 23.40
N SER A 321 37.74 -41.12 23.70
CA SER A 321 36.90 -42.13 24.35
C SER A 321 36.67 -41.92 25.85
N ASP A 322 37.39 -40.98 26.47
CA ASP A 322 37.50 -40.91 27.94
C ASP A 322 36.55 -39.86 28.56
N LEU A 323 35.52 -39.41 27.82
CA LEU A 323 34.53 -38.44 28.26
C LEU A 323 33.14 -39.08 28.36
N GLU A 324 32.59 -39.20 29.58
CA GLU A 324 31.24 -39.72 29.81
C GLU A 324 30.13 -38.65 29.61
N PRO A 325 28.93 -39.04 29.13
CA PRO A 325 27.86 -38.12 28.75
C PRO A 325 26.95 -37.71 29.93
N ILE A 326 26.47 -36.44 29.92
CA ILE A 326 25.94 -35.74 31.10
C ILE A 326 24.43 -35.36 30.98
N TRP A 327 23.70 -35.83 29.96
CA TRP A 327 22.23 -35.99 30.06
C TRP A 327 21.59 -36.99 29.10
N GLN A 328 20.44 -37.53 29.51
CA GLN A 328 19.66 -38.54 28.79
C GLN A 328 18.19 -38.09 28.71
N LEU A 329 17.80 -37.48 27.59
CA LEU A 329 16.42 -37.55 27.10
C LEU A 329 16.31 -38.92 26.42
N GLU A 330 15.38 -39.80 26.81
CA GLU A 330 15.17 -41.09 26.14
C GLU A 330 14.56 -40.88 24.74
N LEU A 331 15.35 -40.32 23.83
CA LEU A 331 15.09 -40.33 22.39
C LEU A 331 15.53 -41.66 21.77
N GLY A 332 16.39 -42.41 22.47
CA GLY A 332 17.05 -43.63 21.98
C GLY A 332 18.27 -43.36 21.08
N TYR A 333 18.69 -42.09 20.89
CA TYR A 333 19.82 -41.69 20.01
C TYR A 333 20.36 -40.27 20.33
N GLN A 334 21.54 -39.92 19.80
CA GLN A 334 22.20 -38.60 19.95
C GLN A 334 21.79 -37.61 18.82
N PRO A 335 21.35 -36.37 19.13
CA PRO A 335 20.91 -35.40 18.12
C PRO A 335 22.07 -34.64 17.43
N LYS A 336 21.92 -34.34 16.13
CA LYS A 336 22.93 -33.63 15.30
C LYS A 336 22.64 -32.15 15.05
N ARG A 337 21.39 -31.73 14.89
CA ARG A 337 21.01 -30.32 14.64
C ARG A 337 19.70 -29.95 15.32
N CYS A 338 19.62 -28.71 15.82
CA CYS A 338 18.44 -28.12 16.45
C CYS A 338 17.95 -26.90 15.67
N PHE A 339 16.64 -26.76 15.47
CA PHE A 339 16.01 -25.56 14.93
C PHE A 339 14.92 -25.06 15.88
N TYR A 340 14.97 -23.77 16.25
CA TYR A 340 14.04 -23.16 17.20
C TYR A 340 12.99 -22.32 16.48
N ASP A 341 11.71 -22.65 16.68
CA ASP A 341 10.60 -21.84 16.22
C ASP A 341 9.96 -21.11 17.42
N GLN A 342 9.97 -19.76 17.38
CA GLN A 342 9.53 -18.88 18.46
C GLN A 342 8.05 -19.06 18.89
N LYS A 343 7.22 -19.80 18.14
CA LYS A 343 5.79 -20.01 18.44
C LYS A 343 5.39 -21.47 18.66
N GLU A 344 6.15 -22.44 18.15
CA GLU A 344 5.64 -23.79 17.91
C GLU A 344 6.49 -24.94 18.50
N GLY A 345 7.77 -24.74 18.84
CA GLY A 345 8.57 -25.80 19.46
C GLY A 345 10.04 -25.87 19.00
N LEU A 346 10.80 -26.77 19.62
CA LEU A 346 12.16 -27.15 19.25
C LEU A 346 12.13 -28.34 18.30
N TYR A 347 12.76 -28.24 17.14
CA TYR A 347 12.93 -29.35 16.19
C TYR A 347 14.35 -29.92 16.32
N VAL A 348 14.46 -31.24 16.39
CA VAL A 348 15.72 -31.95 16.64
C VAL A 348 15.90 -33.05 15.61
N THR A 349 17.12 -33.19 15.07
CA THR A 349 17.44 -34.25 14.11
C THR A 349 18.47 -35.26 14.61
N SER A 350 18.41 -36.51 14.16
CA SER A 350 19.40 -37.56 14.44
C SER A 350 20.42 -37.73 13.31
N ALA A 351 21.53 -38.42 13.62
CA ALA A 351 22.50 -38.86 12.62
C ALA A 351 21.91 -39.84 11.59
N GLU A 352 20.82 -40.52 11.94
CA GLU A 352 20.13 -41.54 11.15
C GLU A 352 18.90 -40.98 10.41
N GLY A 353 18.74 -39.64 10.33
CA GLY A 353 17.63 -39.03 9.56
C GLY A 353 16.31 -38.92 10.30
N LYS A 354 16.31 -39.01 11.63
CA LYS A 354 15.09 -38.88 12.45
C LYS A 354 14.83 -37.41 12.80
N LEU A 355 13.60 -36.91 12.63
CA LEU A 355 13.17 -35.55 12.96
C LEU A 355 12.12 -35.57 14.07
N THR A 356 12.35 -34.82 15.15
CA THR A 356 11.50 -34.81 16.34
C THR A 356 11.10 -33.38 16.69
N LYS A 357 9.80 -33.13 16.88
CA LYS A 357 9.29 -31.87 17.44
C LYS A 357 9.09 -32.00 18.93
N VAL A 358 9.58 -31.02 19.69
CA VAL A 358 9.47 -30.94 21.16
C VAL A 358 8.74 -29.65 21.53
N ALA A 359 7.66 -29.77 22.29
CA ALA A 359 6.90 -28.62 22.77
C ALA A 359 7.68 -27.88 23.87
N LEU A 360 7.91 -26.57 23.70
CA LEU A 360 8.68 -25.76 24.64
C LEU A 360 7.96 -25.55 25.99
N SER A 361 6.63 -25.57 26.00
CA SER A 361 5.81 -25.39 27.19
C SER A 361 5.76 -26.63 28.09
N THR A 362 5.78 -27.82 27.50
CA THR A 362 5.63 -29.10 28.24
C THR A 362 6.92 -29.93 28.27
N GLN A 363 7.92 -29.56 27.46
CA GLN A 363 9.19 -30.28 27.30
C GLN A 363 9.01 -31.74 26.87
N LYS A 364 7.88 -32.07 26.24
CA LYS A 364 7.57 -33.41 25.75
C LYS A 364 7.59 -33.47 24.22
N LYS A 365 7.91 -34.67 23.70
CA LYS A 365 7.83 -35.01 22.28
C LYS A 365 6.41 -34.79 21.78
N SER A 366 6.25 -33.88 20.82
CA SER A 366 4.97 -33.62 20.15
C SER A 366 4.71 -34.65 19.06
N TRP A 367 5.69 -34.87 18.18
CA TRP A 367 5.67 -35.90 17.14
C TRP A 367 7.09 -36.22 16.67
N GLU A 368 7.21 -37.30 15.90
CA GLU A 368 8.49 -37.81 15.40
C GLU A 368 8.33 -38.45 14.02
N LYS A 369 9.29 -38.22 13.13
CA LYS A 369 9.29 -38.72 11.75
C LYS A 369 10.65 -39.27 11.38
N GLN A 370 10.68 -40.50 10.88
CA GLN A 370 11.89 -41.12 10.34
C GLN A 370 12.01 -40.84 8.83
N PHE A 371 13.17 -40.36 8.39
CA PHE A 371 13.54 -40.25 6.98
C PHE A 371 14.51 -41.39 6.62
N ALA A 372 14.50 -41.79 5.35
CA ALA A 372 15.40 -42.85 4.86
C ALA A 372 16.88 -42.41 4.83
N GLN A 373 17.10 -41.10 4.82
CA GLN A 373 18.38 -40.46 4.60
C GLN A 373 18.62 -39.39 5.67
N LYS A 374 19.88 -39.03 5.88
CA LYS A 374 20.25 -37.99 6.84
C LYS A 374 19.78 -36.62 6.37
N LEU A 375 19.27 -35.82 7.31
CA LEU A 375 18.79 -34.47 7.03
C LEU A 375 19.93 -33.44 7.01
N LEU A 376 19.94 -32.59 5.99
CA LEU A 376 20.94 -31.54 5.73
C LEU A 376 20.48 -30.13 6.10
N SER A 377 19.18 -29.84 6.15
CA SER A 377 18.69 -28.53 6.60
C SER A 377 17.28 -28.63 7.13
N ILE A 378 16.92 -27.67 7.97
CA ILE A 378 15.57 -27.46 8.48
C ILE A 378 15.32 -25.97 8.41
N SER A 379 14.19 -25.58 7.85
CA SER A 379 13.75 -24.19 7.84
C SER A 379 12.23 -24.13 7.96
N SER A 380 11.72 -23.04 8.51
CA SER A 380 10.29 -22.74 8.48
C SER A 380 10.06 -21.42 7.77
N ILE A 381 9.02 -21.37 6.94
CA ILE A 381 8.52 -20.09 6.41
C ILE A 381 7.35 -19.69 7.29
N GLN A 382 7.57 -18.65 8.11
CA GLN A 382 6.55 -18.12 9.00
C GLN A 382 5.65 -17.12 8.29
N LYS A 383 4.44 -16.97 8.85
CA LYS A 383 3.50 -15.91 8.52
C LYS A 383 4.17 -14.53 8.68
N PRO A 384 4.11 -13.63 7.69
CA PRO A 384 4.42 -12.21 7.93
C PRO A 384 3.46 -11.67 8.99
N GLN A 385 4.00 -11.11 10.09
CA GLN A 385 3.18 -10.66 11.23
C GLN A 385 2.14 -9.59 10.87
N THR A 386 2.28 -8.93 9.73
CA THR A 386 1.42 -7.83 9.26
C THR A 386 0.17 -8.24 8.46
N LEU A 387 -0.03 -9.53 8.15
CA LEU A 387 -1.20 -9.95 7.35
C LEU A 387 -2.39 -10.35 8.24
N ASN A 388 -3.44 -9.50 8.24
CA ASN A 388 -4.73 -9.78 8.86
C ASN A 388 -5.41 -11.01 8.24
N LYS A 389 -5.98 -11.85 9.10
CA LYS A 389 -6.33 -13.26 8.87
C LYS A 389 -7.51 -13.57 7.92
N GLN A 390 -8.08 -12.62 7.18
CA GLN A 390 -9.45 -12.82 6.65
C GLN A 390 -9.70 -12.81 5.14
N ARG A 391 -8.70 -12.72 4.25
CA ARG A 391 -9.05 -12.54 2.81
C ARG A 391 -8.23 -13.23 1.72
N TYR A 392 -7.49 -14.30 2.00
CA TYR A 392 -6.90 -15.09 0.90
C TYR A 392 -7.16 -16.59 1.05
N ASN A 393 -6.93 -17.32 -0.04
CA ASN A 393 -7.12 -18.76 -0.12
C ASN A 393 -6.38 -19.48 1.05
N PRO A 394 -7.09 -20.26 1.90
CA PRO A 394 -6.56 -20.89 3.12
C PRO A 394 -5.31 -21.77 2.89
N ASP A 395 -5.12 -22.28 1.66
CA ASP A 395 -3.96 -23.09 1.30
C ASP A 395 -2.63 -22.32 1.20
N TYR A 396 -2.64 -20.98 1.19
CA TYR A 396 -1.42 -20.17 1.26
C TYR A 396 -0.98 -19.83 2.69
N TYR A 397 -1.79 -20.19 3.69
CA TYR A 397 -1.66 -19.76 5.09
C TYR A 397 -1.22 -20.84 6.08
N THR A 398 -0.92 -22.04 5.61
CA THR A 398 -0.36 -23.05 6.50
C THR A 398 1.11 -22.71 6.74
N GLU A 399 1.55 -22.75 8.00
CA GLU A 399 2.98 -22.70 8.31
C GLU A 399 3.65 -23.93 7.66
N TYR A 400 4.80 -23.73 7.04
CA TYR A 400 5.50 -24.78 6.32
C TYR A 400 6.82 -25.08 6.98
N LEU A 401 7.03 -26.37 7.29
CA LEU A 401 8.33 -26.90 7.67
C LEU A 401 8.96 -27.49 6.42
N PHE A 402 10.17 -27.03 6.07
CA PHE A 402 10.95 -27.57 4.98
C PHE A 402 12.18 -28.27 5.54
N VAL A 403 12.43 -29.49 5.09
CA VAL A 403 13.67 -30.23 5.41
C VAL A 403 14.28 -30.75 4.13
N THR A 404 15.60 -30.83 4.10
CA THR A 404 16.33 -31.39 2.96
C THR A 404 17.16 -32.57 3.45
N ASP A 405 17.33 -33.59 2.61
CA ASP A 405 18.17 -34.75 2.90
C ASP A 405 19.47 -34.77 2.06
N GLU A 406 20.35 -35.71 2.38
CA GLU A 406 21.65 -35.90 1.70
C GLU A 406 21.54 -36.41 0.26
N ASN A 407 20.36 -36.91 -0.13
CA ASN A 407 20.03 -37.25 -1.51
C ASN A 407 19.39 -36.07 -2.24
N GLU A 408 19.60 -34.84 -1.79
CA GLU A 408 19.20 -33.61 -2.48
C GLU A 408 17.67 -33.50 -2.64
N THR A 409 16.91 -34.19 -1.80
CA THR A 409 15.44 -34.11 -1.78
C THR A 409 14.98 -33.07 -0.78
N LEU A 410 14.18 -32.12 -1.24
CA LEU A 410 13.44 -31.17 -0.41
C LEU A 410 12.08 -31.75 -0.06
N TYR A 411 11.75 -31.80 1.23
CA TYR A 411 10.44 -32.19 1.74
C TYR A 411 9.74 -31.01 2.37
N ARG A 412 8.44 -30.88 2.10
CA ARG A 412 7.54 -30.00 2.86
C ARG A 412 6.72 -30.85 3.82
N LEU A 413 6.72 -30.50 5.10
CA LEU A 413 5.93 -31.16 6.14
C LEU A 413 4.87 -30.25 6.75
N LYS A 414 3.83 -30.85 7.33
CA LYS A 414 2.91 -30.19 8.26
C LYS A 414 3.60 -30.01 9.63
N PRO A 415 3.74 -28.77 10.15
CA PRO A 415 4.39 -28.55 11.45
C PRO A 415 3.66 -29.19 12.64
N SER A 416 2.35 -29.42 12.54
CA SER A 416 1.55 -30.02 13.61
C SER A 416 1.69 -31.53 13.72
N THR A 417 1.99 -32.22 12.61
CA THR A 417 1.97 -33.71 12.56
C THR A 417 3.27 -34.34 12.05
N GLY A 418 4.14 -33.59 11.37
CA GLY A 418 5.33 -34.13 10.71
C GLY A 418 5.03 -34.95 9.45
N GLU A 419 3.79 -34.91 8.94
CA GLU A 419 3.43 -35.56 7.68
C GLU A 419 4.05 -34.84 6.49
N ILE A 420 4.62 -35.61 5.55
CA ILE A 420 5.13 -35.10 4.28
C ILE A 420 3.94 -34.72 3.40
N ASN A 421 3.84 -33.45 3.02
CA ASN A 421 2.86 -32.97 2.06
C ASN A 421 3.30 -33.28 0.62
N TRP A 422 4.54 -32.95 0.30
CA TRP A 422 5.17 -33.24 -0.98
C TRP A 422 6.68 -33.24 -0.83
N GLN A 423 7.36 -33.81 -1.82
CA GLN A 423 8.81 -33.80 -1.94
C GLN A 423 9.23 -33.41 -3.36
N PHE A 424 10.43 -32.84 -3.50
CA PHE A 424 11.00 -32.42 -4.77
C PHE A 424 12.50 -32.73 -4.80
N GLN A 425 12.95 -33.39 -5.87
CA GLN A 425 14.35 -33.70 -6.10
C GLN A 425 15.05 -32.50 -6.74
N THR A 426 16.12 -32.03 -6.12
CA THR A 426 17.00 -31.00 -6.70
C THR A 426 18.27 -31.65 -7.27
N ASP A 427 18.99 -30.93 -8.14
CA ASP A 427 20.24 -31.43 -8.76
C ASP A 427 21.51 -31.16 -7.91
N GLY A 428 21.31 -30.78 -6.63
CA GLY A 428 22.38 -30.50 -5.69
C GLY A 428 21.84 -30.14 -4.30
N SER A 429 22.65 -30.32 -3.26
CA SER A 429 22.25 -30.03 -1.88
C SER A 429 21.64 -28.64 -1.66
N VAL A 430 20.56 -28.60 -0.88
CA VAL A 430 19.91 -27.36 -0.43
C VAL A 430 20.19 -27.19 1.06
N TYR A 431 21.06 -26.24 1.41
CA TYR A 431 21.37 -25.89 2.81
C TYR A 431 20.64 -24.64 3.30
N ILE A 432 20.15 -23.82 2.36
CA ILE A 432 19.50 -22.54 2.64
C ILE A 432 17.99 -22.73 2.53
N GLY A 433 17.25 -22.17 3.48
CA GLY A 433 15.79 -22.24 3.48
C GLY A 433 15.18 -21.58 2.24
N PRO A 434 14.05 -22.09 1.73
CA PRO A 434 13.43 -21.53 0.55
C PRO A 434 12.78 -20.17 0.81
N THR A 435 12.60 -19.39 -0.26
CA THR A 435 11.92 -18.10 -0.21
C THR A 435 10.54 -18.20 -0.85
N LEU A 436 9.50 -17.74 -0.16
CA LEU A 436 8.15 -17.66 -0.72
C LEU A 436 7.93 -16.28 -1.36
N LEU A 437 7.58 -16.27 -2.64
CA LEU A 437 7.15 -15.08 -3.36
C LEU A 437 5.93 -15.44 -4.22
N HIS A 438 4.80 -14.77 -3.98
CA HIS A 438 3.63 -14.87 -4.86
C HIS A 438 3.07 -16.30 -5.03
N GLY A 439 3.11 -17.12 -3.96
CA GLY A 439 2.69 -18.53 -4.01
C GLY A 439 3.70 -19.47 -4.67
N ARG A 440 4.86 -18.95 -5.07
CA ARG A 440 5.98 -19.67 -5.66
C ARG A 440 7.12 -19.78 -4.65
N LEU A 441 7.72 -20.95 -4.60
CA LEU A 441 8.86 -21.26 -3.76
C LEU A 441 10.12 -21.14 -4.61
N PHE A 442 11.02 -20.26 -4.21
CA PHE A 442 12.35 -20.11 -4.79
C PHE A 442 13.36 -20.86 -3.92
N ILE A 443 13.99 -21.86 -4.51
CA ILE A 443 14.94 -22.74 -3.83
C ILE A 443 16.28 -22.60 -4.52
N VAL A 444 17.34 -22.54 -3.73
CA VAL A 444 18.70 -22.48 -4.24
C VAL A 444 19.48 -23.70 -3.80
N SER A 445 20.10 -24.33 -4.77
CA SER A 445 21.01 -25.44 -4.59
C SER A 445 22.46 -24.96 -4.63
N THR A 446 23.34 -25.67 -3.93
CA THR A 446 24.77 -25.37 -3.89
C THR A 446 25.48 -25.49 -5.23
N ASN A 447 24.90 -26.20 -6.20
CA ASN A 447 25.44 -26.30 -7.55
C ASN A 447 25.15 -25.05 -8.42
N GLY A 448 24.55 -24.00 -7.85
CA GLY A 448 24.16 -22.78 -8.57
C GLY A 448 22.81 -22.88 -9.30
N GLY A 449 22.03 -23.93 -9.03
CA GLY A 449 20.67 -24.07 -9.51
C GLY A 449 19.67 -23.27 -8.67
N LEU A 450 18.93 -22.36 -9.31
CA LEU A 450 17.72 -21.75 -8.75
C LEU A 450 16.50 -22.48 -9.30
N TYR A 451 15.65 -22.97 -8.41
CA TYR A 451 14.38 -23.63 -8.75
C TYR A 451 13.20 -22.78 -8.34
N ARG A 452 12.17 -22.77 -9.19
CA ARG A 452 10.88 -22.12 -8.95
C ARG A 452 9.79 -23.18 -8.92
N LEU A 453 9.23 -23.45 -7.75
CA LEU A 453 8.19 -24.45 -7.55
C LEU A 453 6.88 -23.82 -7.10
N LEU A 454 5.77 -24.50 -7.33
CA LEU A 454 4.50 -24.13 -6.69
C LEU A 454 4.55 -24.51 -5.21
N ALA A 455 4.35 -23.54 -4.32
CA ALA A 455 4.42 -23.79 -2.88
C ALA A 455 3.41 -24.87 -2.44
N THR A 456 2.25 -24.94 -3.08
CA THR A 456 1.13 -25.83 -2.74
C THR A 456 1.45 -27.31 -2.93
N ASN A 457 2.14 -27.68 -4.01
CA ASN A 457 2.32 -29.08 -4.41
C ASN A 457 3.76 -29.47 -4.77
N GLY A 458 4.72 -28.56 -4.68
CA GLY A 458 6.14 -28.83 -4.93
C GLY A 458 6.47 -29.12 -6.39
N LYS A 459 5.52 -28.96 -7.31
CA LYS A 459 5.77 -29.19 -8.73
C LYS A 459 6.55 -28.00 -9.32
N PRO A 460 7.44 -28.25 -10.28
CA PRO A 460 7.99 -27.23 -11.15
C PRO A 460 6.94 -26.20 -11.58
N ASP A 461 7.23 -24.92 -11.38
CA ASP A 461 6.38 -23.83 -11.86
C ASP A 461 6.59 -23.66 -13.37
N GLN A 462 6.13 -24.67 -14.12
CA GLN A 462 6.10 -24.61 -15.56
C GLN A 462 5.12 -23.51 -15.97
N PRO A 463 5.49 -22.63 -16.91
CA PRO A 463 4.48 -21.88 -17.62
C PRO A 463 3.66 -22.94 -18.36
N THR A 464 2.50 -23.31 -17.81
CA THR A 464 1.43 -23.71 -18.72
C THR A 464 1.31 -22.55 -19.69
N LEU A 465 1.60 -22.78 -20.97
CA LEU A 465 1.23 -21.94 -22.11
C LEU A 465 -0.30 -21.83 -22.24
N PHE A 466 -0.98 -21.74 -21.11
CA PHE A 466 -2.35 -21.33 -20.97
C PHE A 466 -2.28 -19.87 -20.58
N GLN A 467 -2.13 -19.00 -21.58
CA GLN A 467 -2.64 -17.65 -21.42
C GLN A 467 -4.14 -17.82 -21.17
N PRO A 468 -4.66 -17.44 -20.00
CA PRO A 468 -6.09 -17.51 -19.79
C PRO A 468 -6.74 -16.58 -20.80
N LYS A 469 -7.56 -17.14 -21.69
CA LYS A 469 -8.32 -16.34 -22.65
C LYS A 469 -9.17 -15.35 -21.84
N VAL A 470 -8.98 -14.07 -22.09
CA VAL A 470 -9.79 -13.04 -21.45
C VAL A 470 -11.18 -13.10 -22.07
N GLN A 471 -12.18 -13.40 -21.25
CA GLN A 471 -13.58 -13.27 -21.67
C GLN A 471 -13.99 -11.81 -21.50
N VAL A 472 -14.73 -11.27 -22.47
CA VAL A 472 -15.19 -9.89 -22.44
C VAL A 472 -16.68 -9.87 -22.65
N ASP A 473 -17.39 -9.25 -21.73
CA ASP A 473 -18.83 -8.98 -21.82
C ASP A 473 -19.08 -7.48 -21.63
N ALA A 474 -19.97 -6.90 -22.41
CA ALA A 474 -20.45 -5.54 -22.20
C ALA A 474 -21.75 -5.55 -21.40
N ASN A 475 -21.97 -4.53 -20.57
CA ASN A 475 -23.25 -4.37 -19.84
C ASN A 475 -24.43 -4.08 -20.79
N THR A 476 -24.18 -3.43 -21.93
CA THR A 476 -25.16 -3.14 -22.98
C THR A 476 -24.44 -2.92 -24.31
N ASN A 477 -25.10 -3.19 -25.44
CA ASN A 477 -24.64 -2.75 -26.77
C ASN A 477 -25.29 -1.42 -27.21
N ASN A 478 -26.22 -0.90 -26.41
CA ASN A 478 -26.94 0.33 -26.68
C ASN A 478 -27.06 1.16 -25.38
N VAL A 479 -26.28 2.24 -25.28
CA VAL A 479 -26.15 3.04 -24.06
C VAL A 479 -27.30 4.04 -23.97
N GLY A 480 -28.14 3.87 -22.93
CA GLY A 480 -29.27 4.75 -22.63
C GLY A 480 -28.88 6.07 -21.93
N LYS A 481 -29.90 6.87 -21.59
CA LYS A 481 -29.72 8.22 -21.03
C LYS A 481 -29.03 8.28 -19.65
N SER A 482 -29.22 7.26 -18.81
CA SER A 482 -28.65 7.20 -17.45
C SER A 482 -27.68 6.03 -17.28
N GLN A 483 -27.10 5.54 -18.38
CA GLN A 483 -26.18 4.41 -18.38
C GLN A 483 -24.80 4.83 -18.89
N ILE A 484 -23.77 4.23 -18.34
CA ILE A 484 -22.42 4.25 -18.93
C ILE A 484 -22.18 2.95 -19.71
N TYR A 485 -21.22 2.97 -20.62
CA TYR A 485 -20.72 1.75 -21.24
C TYR A 485 -19.68 1.10 -20.33
N GLU A 486 -19.88 -0.17 -19.98
CA GLU A 486 -18.99 -0.91 -19.09
C GLU A 486 -18.63 -2.26 -19.72
N LEU A 487 -17.32 -2.52 -19.82
CA LEU A 487 -16.78 -3.83 -20.19
C LEU A 487 -16.36 -4.57 -18.93
N GLN A 488 -16.76 -5.83 -18.83
CA GLN A 488 -16.30 -6.79 -17.84
C GLN A 488 -15.33 -7.75 -18.51
N LEU A 489 -14.11 -7.81 -17.99
CA LEU A 489 -13.03 -8.65 -18.49
C LEU A 489 -12.73 -9.72 -17.43
N ARG A 490 -12.94 -10.99 -17.78
CA ARG A 490 -12.79 -12.12 -16.85
C ARG A 490 -11.58 -12.98 -17.18
N SER A 491 -10.74 -13.20 -16.16
CA SER A 491 -9.53 -14.02 -16.20
C SER A 491 -9.18 -14.50 -14.79
N PRO A 492 -8.58 -15.68 -14.56
CA PRO A 492 -8.27 -16.17 -13.21
C PRO A 492 -7.29 -15.24 -12.44
N SER A 493 -7.78 -14.50 -11.44
CA SER A 493 -6.97 -13.52 -10.69
C SER A 493 -6.02 -14.17 -9.70
N ASN A 494 -6.27 -15.41 -9.28
CA ASN A 494 -5.39 -16.20 -8.41
C ASN A 494 -4.01 -16.52 -9.03
N LYS A 495 -3.83 -16.22 -10.32
CA LYS A 495 -2.54 -16.31 -11.03
C LYS A 495 -1.63 -15.11 -10.76
N TYR A 496 -2.18 -14.03 -10.21
CA TYR A 496 -1.46 -12.80 -9.89
C TYR A 496 -1.36 -12.62 -8.39
N ALA A 497 -0.21 -12.14 -7.92
CA ALA A 497 -0.04 -11.84 -6.50
C ALA A 497 -0.64 -10.51 -6.07
N ASN A 498 -0.62 -9.55 -6.98
CA ASN A 498 -1.42 -8.34 -6.89
C ASN A 498 -2.11 -8.12 -8.24
N PRO A 499 -3.39 -8.51 -8.39
CA PRO A 499 -4.12 -8.32 -9.63
C PRO A 499 -4.38 -6.84 -9.98
N HIS A 500 -4.25 -5.91 -9.03
CA HIS A 500 -4.39 -4.48 -9.28
C HIS A 500 -3.24 -3.89 -10.11
N THR A 501 -2.04 -4.45 -10.01
CA THR A 501 -0.84 -3.93 -10.67
C THR A 501 -0.20 -4.89 -11.66
N ALA A 502 -0.48 -6.20 -11.54
CA ALA A 502 0.07 -7.22 -12.42
C ALA A 502 -0.56 -7.24 -13.83
N VAL A 503 -1.74 -6.65 -13.97
CA VAL A 503 -2.48 -6.56 -15.24
C VAL A 503 -2.60 -5.08 -15.61
N THR A 504 -2.18 -4.74 -16.82
CA THR A 504 -2.38 -3.41 -17.42
C THR A 504 -3.41 -3.54 -18.54
N ILE A 505 -4.44 -2.70 -18.49
CA ILE A 505 -5.50 -2.67 -19.50
C ILE A 505 -5.59 -1.26 -20.05
N GLN A 506 -5.34 -1.11 -21.35
CA GLN A 506 -5.49 0.16 -22.06
C GLN A 506 -6.51 -0.02 -23.16
N ALA A 507 -7.60 0.75 -23.10
CA ALA A 507 -8.65 0.75 -24.09
C ALA A 507 -8.70 2.07 -24.84
N GLU A 508 -9.02 2.02 -26.11
CA GLU A 508 -9.24 3.17 -26.97
C GLU A 508 -10.66 3.10 -27.52
N PHE A 509 -11.43 4.15 -27.30
CA PHE A 509 -12.79 4.31 -27.81
C PHE A 509 -12.78 5.31 -28.95
N LYS A 510 -13.24 4.90 -30.13
CA LYS A 510 -13.24 5.70 -31.35
C LYS A 510 -14.66 5.96 -31.84
N ASN A 511 -15.02 7.22 -32.04
CA ASN A 511 -16.30 7.58 -32.65
C ASN A 511 -16.22 7.58 -34.19
N GLN A 512 -17.36 7.78 -34.85
CA GLN A 512 -17.45 7.83 -36.31
C GLN A 512 -16.66 8.99 -36.95
N GLU A 513 -16.39 10.06 -36.20
CA GLU A 513 -15.60 11.22 -36.64
C GLU A 513 -14.09 10.98 -36.50
N GLY A 514 -13.68 9.85 -35.93
CA GLY A 514 -12.28 9.48 -35.73
C GLY A 514 -11.65 9.99 -34.43
N ARG A 515 -12.43 10.63 -33.54
CA ARG A 515 -11.97 11.01 -32.19
C ARG A 515 -11.72 9.75 -31.37
N VAL A 516 -10.49 9.61 -30.85
CA VAL A 516 -10.06 8.50 -29.99
C VAL A 516 -9.93 8.97 -28.55
N ILE A 517 -10.51 8.22 -27.61
CA ILE A 517 -10.45 8.49 -26.17
C ILE A 517 -9.83 7.28 -25.46
N PRO A 518 -8.64 7.45 -24.85
CA PRO A 518 -8.00 6.38 -24.11
C PRO A 518 -8.60 6.24 -22.71
N ILE A 519 -8.87 5.01 -22.28
CA ILE A 519 -9.43 4.66 -20.97
C ILE A 519 -8.61 3.53 -20.36
N GLN A 520 -8.25 3.65 -19.09
CA GLN A 520 -7.59 2.58 -18.35
C GLN A 520 -8.63 1.60 -17.78
N GLY A 521 -8.30 0.31 -17.81
CA GLY A 521 -9.05 -0.68 -17.03
C GLY A 521 -8.52 -0.80 -15.61
N PHE A 522 -9.32 -1.39 -14.73
CA PHE A 522 -8.99 -1.57 -13.32
C PHE A 522 -9.47 -2.91 -12.79
N PHE A 523 -8.81 -3.43 -11.76
CA PHE A 523 -9.25 -4.65 -11.08
C PHE A 523 -10.49 -4.38 -10.24
N TYR A 524 -11.55 -5.14 -10.47
CA TYR A 524 -12.86 -4.94 -9.85
C TYR A 524 -13.13 -5.94 -8.72
N ASP A 525 -12.96 -7.24 -9.00
CA ASP A 525 -13.19 -8.32 -8.04
C ASP A 525 -12.40 -9.57 -8.44
N THR A 526 -12.50 -10.64 -7.65
CA THR A 526 -11.96 -11.97 -7.96
C THR A 526 -12.30 -12.37 -9.39
N ASN A 527 -11.26 -12.61 -10.17
CA ASN A 527 -11.30 -12.94 -11.59
C ASN A 527 -11.90 -11.87 -12.53
N GLU A 528 -12.09 -10.63 -12.10
CA GLU A 528 -12.80 -9.60 -12.86
C GLU A 528 -12.09 -8.24 -12.86
N TRP A 529 -11.93 -7.67 -14.05
CA TRP A 529 -11.49 -6.32 -14.31
C TRP A 529 -12.57 -5.60 -15.10
N ARG A 530 -12.59 -4.26 -15.03
CA ARG A 530 -13.56 -3.45 -15.76
C ARG A 530 -12.92 -2.29 -16.49
N ILE A 531 -13.59 -1.86 -17.54
CA ILE A 531 -13.35 -0.60 -18.25
C ILE A 531 -14.68 0.15 -18.25
N ARG A 532 -14.67 1.44 -17.88
CA ARG A 532 -15.87 2.28 -17.84
C ARG A 532 -15.71 3.47 -18.76
N PHE A 533 -16.69 3.70 -19.63
CA PHE A 533 -16.68 4.74 -20.62
C PHE A 533 -18.02 5.48 -20.67
N ASN A 534 -17.98 6.81 -20.70
CA ASN A 534 -19.17 7.65 -20.77
C ASN A 534 -19.10 8.48 -22.07
N PRO A 535 -19.84 8.07 -23.12
CA PRO A 535 -19.65 8.62 -24.46
C PRO A 535 -19.95 10.12 -24.54
N PRO A 536 -19.00 10.95 -25.01
CA PRO A 536 -19.24 12.40 -25.13
C PRO A 536 -20.13 12.77 -26.32
N THR A 537 -20.36 11.85 -27.26
CA THR A 537 -21.24 12.06 -28.41
C THR A 537 -22.15 10.86 -28.60
N ALA A 538 -23.36 11.11 -29.09
CA ALA A 538 -24.25 10.06 -29.58
C ALA A 538 -23.67 9.40 -30.85
N GLY A 539 -24.21 8.24 -31.22
CA GLY A 539 -23.82 7.50 -32.42
C GLY A 539 -22.98 6.26 -32.12
N LYS A 540 -22.37 5.71 -33.18
CA LYS A 540 -21.61 4.46 -33.10
C LYS A 540 -20.20 4.70 -32.56
N TRP A 541 -19.78 3.79 -31.70
CA TRP A 541 -18.44 3.77 -31.11
C TRP A 541 -17.82 2.39 -31.29
N GLU A 542 -16.58 2.38 -31.71
CA GLU A 542 -15.72 1.19 -31.76
C GLU A 542 -14.74 1.26 -30.60
N TRP A 543 -14.34 0.11 -30.06
CA TRP A 543 -13.30 0.06 -29.05
C TRP A 543 -12.30 -1.05 -29.33
N THR A 544 -11.05 -0.77 -28.98
CA THR A 544 -9.98 -1.76 -28.91
C THR A 544 -9.37 -1.72 -27.52
N ALA A 545 -9.15 -2.87 -26.90
CA ALA A 545 -8.49 -2.96 -25.61
C ALA A 545 -7.27 -3.88 -25.68
N THR A 546 -6.16 -3.42 -25.12
CA THR A 546 -4.93 -4.17 -24.97
C THR A 546 -4.82 -4.60 -23.51
N TRP A 547 -4.91 -5.91 -23.29
CA TRP A 547 -4.67 -6.56 -22.01
C TRP A 547 -3.23 -7.06 -21.98
N SER A 548 -2.44 -6.61 -21.01
CA SER A 548 -1.05 -7.03 -20.85
C SER A 548 -0.81 -7.53 -19.42
N ASP A 549 -0.32 -8.76 -19.29
CA ASP A 549 -0.01 -9.40 -18.02
C ASP A 549 1.30 -10.22 -18.07
N ALA A 550 1.54 -11.05 -17.07
CA ALA A 550 2.72 -11.92 -16.98
C ALA A 550 2.80 -13.00 -18.07
N PHE A 551 1.68 -13.35 -18.69
CA PHE A 551 1.55 -14.43 -19.65
C PHE A 551 1.59 -13.92 -21.10
N GLY A 552 1.33 -12.63 -21.32
CA GLY A 552 1.55 -11.93 -22.58
C GLY A 552 0.50 -10.84 -22.83
N THR A 553 0.33 -10.48 -24.09
CA THR A 553 -0.62 -9.45 -24.52
C THR A 553 -1.76 -10.06 -25.31
N GLN A 554 -2.99 -9.68 -25.00
CA GLN A 554 -4.20 -10.02 -25.74
C GLN A 554 -4.86 -8.73 -26.24
N HIS A 555 -5.29 -8.75 -27.51
CA HIS A 555 -6.02 -7.64 -28.13
C HIS A 555 -7.49 -8.03 -28.25
N LEU A 556 -8.35 -7.12 -27.80
CA LEU A 556 -9.79 -7.27 -27.73
C LEU A 556 -10.42 -6.12 -28.50
N SER A 557 -11.57 -6.34 -29.11
CA SER A 557 -12.31 -5.29 -29.80
C SER A 557 -13.80 -5.52 -29.79
N GLY A 558 -14.55 -4.45 -30.02
CA GLY A 558 -15.99 -4.50 -30.17
C GLY A 558 -16.55 -3.14 -30.57
N GLN A 559 -17.88 -3.05 -30.58
CA GLN A 559 -18.60 -1.84 -30.94
C GLN A 559 -19.89 -1.74 -30.14
N PHE A 560 -20.40 -0.53 -29.98
CA PHE A 560 -21.69 -0.25 -29.38
C PHE A 560 -22.27 1.04 -29.95
N GLU A 561 -23.52 1.34 -29.62
CA GLU A 561 -24.19 2.57 -30.00
C GLU A 561 -24.58 3.37 -28.76
N SER A 562 -24.37 4.69 -28.78
CA SER A 562 -24.83 5.60 -27.74
C SER A 562 -26.03 6.41 -28.23
N GLN A 563 -27.14 6.39 -27.49
CA GLN A 563 -28.32 7.21 -27.82
C GLN A 563 -28.20 8.66 -27.36
N ARG A 564 -27.10 9.01 -26.69
CA ARG A 564 -26.89 10.35 -26.14
C ARG A 564 -25.43 10.77 -26.13
N ALA A 565 -25.24 12.07 -25.99
CA ALA A 565 -23.99 12.70 -25.61
C ALA A 565 -24.00 12.96 -24.11
N HIS A 566 -22.84 12.81 -23.46
CA HIS A 566 -22.64 13.26 -22.09
C HIS A 566 -21.57 14.35 -22.03
N THR A 567 -21.88 15.41 -21.31
CA THR A 567 -20.95 16.51 -21.08
C THR A 567 -20.79 16.69 -19.59
N TYR A 568 -19.54 16.63 -19.12
CA TYR A 568 -19.19 16.89 -17.73
C TYR A 568 -19.25 18.39 -17.43
N LEU A 569 -19.39 18.73 -16.15
CA LEU A 569 -19.29 20.11 -15.70
C LEU A 569 -17.91 20.71 -16.05
N HIS A 570 -17.91 21.89 -16.66
CA HIS A 570 -16.70 22.62 -17.01
C HIS A 570 -16.91 24.14 -16.95
N PRO A 571 -15.83 24.95 -16.84
CA PRO A 571 -15.92 26.40 -16.92
C PRO A 571 -16.44 26.85 -18.29
N ALA A 572 -17.27 27.87 -18.31
CA ALA A 572 -17.73 28.48 -19.56
C ALA A 572 -16.53 29.14 -20.28
N PRO A 573 -16.35 28.92 -21.60
CA PRO A 573 -15.17 29.40 -22.32
C PRO A 573 -14.91 30.90 -22.22
N ASP A 574 -15.96 31.72 -22.36
CA ASP A 574 -15.87 33.19 -22.38
C ASP A 574 -16.19 33.85 -21.02
N ALA A 575 -16.65 33.05 -20.04
CA ALA A 575 -17.03 33.51 -18.71
C ALA A 575 -16.59 32.48 -17.66
N PRO A 576 -15.28 32.30 -17.41
CA PRO A 576 -14.73 31.14 -16.70
C PRO A 576 -15.14 31.04 -15.21
N LYS A 577 -15.80 32.05 -14.66
CA LYS A 577 -16.42 31.97 -13.32
C LYS A 577 -17.74 31.20 -13.31
N TRP A 578 -18.41 31.09 -14.47
CA TRP A 578 -19.59 30.26 -14.65
C TRP A 578 -19.22 28.84 -15.03
N LEU A 579 -20.04 27.89 -14.58
CA LEU A 579 -19.94 26.48 -14.91
C LEU A 579 -21.11 26.10 -15.82
N THR A 580 -20.87 25.17 -16.74
CA THR A 580 -21.88 24.70 -17.70
C THR A 580 -21.75 23.21 -18.00
N LYS A 581 -22.84 22.60 -18.44
CA LYS A 581 -22.89 21.25 -19.00
C LYS A 581 -23.26 21.24 -20.50
N ASP A 582 -23.66 22.37 -21.08
CA ASP A 582 -24.17 22.43 -22.47
C ASP A 582 -23.53 23.54 -23.32
N ASN A 583 -22.64 24.36 -22.75
CA ASN A 583 -22.05 25.55 -23.37
C ASN A 583 -23.06 26.63 -23.76
N GLN A 584 -24.28 26.58 -23.21
CA GLN A 584 -25.35 27.54 -23.51
C GLN A 584 -25.87 28.19 -22.22
N THR A 585 -26.02 27.40 -21.17
CA THR A 585 -26.65 27.81 -19.92
C THR A 585 -25.71 27.66 -18.72
N ILE A 586 -25.92 28.51 -17.72
CA ILE A 586 -25.28 28.40 -16.41
C ILE A 586 -25.85 27.18 -15.69
N THR A 587 -24.97 26.29 -15.24
CA THR A 587 -25.34 25.21 -14.33
C THR A 587 -25.35 25.74 -12.90
N SER A 588 -26.50 26.24 -12.45
CA SER A 588 -26.73 26.59 -11.04
C SER A 588 -26.57 25.35 -10.16
N LEU A 589 -25.86 25.47 -9.04
CA LEU A 589 -25.61 24.34 -8.16
C LEU A 589 -25.75 24.69 -6.69
N VAL A 590 -26.34 23.76 -5.95
CA VAL A 590 -26.39 23.74 -4.49
C VAL A 590 -26.04 22.32 -4.06
N GLY A 591 -24.96 22.19 -3.29
CA GLY A 591 -24.41 20.90 -2.93
C GLY A 591 -24.71 20.47 -1.52
N ILE A 592 -24.60 19.16 -1.32
CA ILE A 592 -24.62 18.50 -0.03
C ILE A 592 -23.39 17.60 0.14
N ASN A 593 -22.86 17.55 1.37
CA ASN A 593 -22.01 16.47 1.84
C ASN A 593 -22.68 15.82 3.06
N ASP A 594 -22.71 14.49 3.11
CA ASP A 594 -23.33 13.73 4.20
C ASP A 594 -22.73 12.32 4.30
N CYS A 595 -22.95 11.67 5.45
CA CYS A 595 -22.52 10.31 5.72
C CYS A 595 -23.49 9.29 5.14
N ILE A 596 -22.96 8.24 4.51
CA ILE A 596 -23.76 7.25 3.76
C ILE A 596 -23.79 5.86 4.41
N THR A 597 -23.03 5.68 5.48
CA THR A 597 -22.89 4.40 6.16
C THR A 597 -23.83 4.33 7.36
N ASP A 598 -24.50 3.20 7.50
CA ASP A 598 -25.38 2.83 8.60
C ASP A 598 -24.64 1.77 9.44
N ARG A 599 -24.21 2.17 10.64
CA ARG A 599 -23.44 1.38 11.61
C ARG A 599 -24.33 0.66 12.61
N ASN A 600 -25.50 1.22 12.94
CA ASN A 600 -26.42 0.65 13.92
C ASN A 600 -27.59 -0.15 13.28
N PHE A 601 -27.68 -0.14 11.94
CA PHE A 601 -28.68 -0.82 11.11
C PHE A 601 -30.11 -0.29 11.25
N ASP A 602 -30.29 0.96 11.67
CA ASP A 602 -31.61 1.58 11.83
C ASP A 602 -32.09 2.32 10.57
N GLY A 603 -31.28 2.35 9.52
CA GLY A 603 -31.59 3.00 8.24
C GLY A 603 -31.23 4.49 8.18
N SER A 604 -30.58 5.05 9.19
CA SER A 604 -30.17 6.46 9.27
C SER A 604 -28.67 6.59 9.54
N PRO A 605 -27.94 7.44 8.78
CA PRO A 605 -26.55 7.72 9.11
C PRO A 605 -26.43 8.75 10.26
N LEU A 606 -27.51 9.45 10.58
CA LEU A 606 -27.48 10.72 11.31
C LEU A 606 -27.30 10.59 12.83
N ASN A 607 -27.45 9.38 13.39
CA ASN A 607 -27.18 9.07 14.80
C ASN A 607 -25.92 8.23 15.00
N ASP A 608 -25.23 7.84 13.93
CA ASP A 608 -24.03 7.02 13.96
C ASP A 608 -22.73 7.81 14.01
N PHE A 609 -22.79 9.12 13.74
CA PHE A 609 -21.64 10.00 13.63
C PHE A 609 -21.76 11.23 14.54
N TYR A 610 -20.80 11.37 15.46
CA TYR A 610 -20.45 12.66 16.06
C TYR A 610 -19.30 13.25 15.24
N ILE A 611 -19.41 14.52 14.84
CA ILE A 611 -18.36 15.23 14.09
C ILE A 611 -17.68 16.24 15.04
N GLY A 612 -16.35 16.11 15.17
CA GLY A 612 -15.44 16.86 16.03
C GLY A 612 -14.47 15.90 16.74
N ASP A 613 -13.19 15.88 16.33
CA ASP A 613 -12.24 14.84 16.75
C ASP A 613 -11.83 14.97 18.22
N ASP A 614 -12.11 13.90 18.98
CA ASP A 614 -11.11 13.26 19.82
C ASP A 614 -11.59 11.84 20.17
N SER A 615 -11.28 10.91 19.27
CA SER A 615 -11.34 9.46 19.53
C SER A 615 -12.71 8.88 19.94
N TYR A 616 -13.47 8.41 18.93
CA TYR A 616 -14.45 7.31 19.03
C TYR A 616 -15.10 7.05 20.39
N LYS A 617 -16.29 7.62 20.67
CA LYS A 617 -17.37 7.03 21.51
C LYS A 617 -18.69 7.77 21.27
N VAL A 618 -19.92 7.25 21.38
CA VAL A 618 -20.62 5.93 21.36
C VAL A 618 -22.10 6.33 21.50
N ALA A 619 -23.04 5.65 20.82
CA ALA A 619 -24.41 5.55 21.32
C ALA A 619 -25.07 4.22 20.90
N THR A 620 -24.48 3.08 21.26
CA THR A 620 -25.31 1.90 21.51
C THR A 620 -25.70 1.90 22.97
N ILE A 621 -27.00 1.82 23.22
CA ILE A 621 -27.56 1.35 24.48
C ILE A 621 -26.73 0.13 24.90
N ALA A 622 -26.12 0.19 26.09
CA ALA A 622 -25.17 -0.78 26.65
C ALA A 622 -23.71 -0.71 26.13
N GLY A 623 -22.93 0.22 26.70
CA GLY A 623 -21.72 -0.11 27.48
C GLY A 623 -20.50 -0.80 26.85
N GLU A 624 -20.52 -1.22 25.59
CA GLU A 624 -19.35 -1.84 24.94
C GLU A 624 -18.80 -0.94 23.83
N VAL A 625 -17.51 -0.57 23.94
CA VAL A 625 -16.77 0.13 22.88
C VAL A 625 -15.94 -0.94 22.14
N PRO A 626 -16.25 -1.29 20.88
CA PRO A 626 -15.43 -2.25 20.15
C PRO A 626 -14.17 -1.58 19.59
N GLN A 627 -12.99 -2.07 19.99
CA GLN A 627 -11.68 -1.66 19.47
C GLN A 627 -11.40 -2.05 17.99
N THR A 628 -12.43 -2.32 17.19
CA THR A 628 -12.27 -2.67 15.78
C THR A 628 -13.46 -2.17 14.97
N LEU A 629 -13.38 -1.00 14.34
CA LEU A 629 -14.23 -0.71 13.20
C LEU A 629 -13.77 -1.54 12.02
N ARG A 630 -14.25 -2.76 11.99
CA ARG A 630 -13.90 -3.81 11.04
C ARG A 630 -15.18 -4.46 10.54
N PHE A 631 -15.53 -4.13 9.30
CA PHE A 631 -16.15 -5.01 8.30
C PHE A 631 -17.65 -5.30 8.30
N ASN A 632 -18.53 -4.43 8.83
CA ASN A 632 -19.98 -4.64 8.66
C ASN A 632 -20.84 -3.37 8.49
N THR A 633 -20.30 -2.28 7.94
CA THR A 633 -21.13 -1.10 7.61
C THR A 633 -21.97 -1.33 6.37
N LYS A 634 -23.30 -1.33 6.55
CA LYS A 634 -24.25 -1.29 5.44
C LYS A 634 -24.33 0.15 4.93
N LEU A 635 -24.59 0.33 3.63
CA LEU A 635 -25.02 1.66 3.16
C LEU A 635 -26.46 1.89 3.64
N ILE A 636 -26.78 3.15 3.95
CA ILE A 636 -28.17 3.58 4.14
C ILE A 636 -29.00 3.25 2.89
N PRO A 637 -30.35 3.29 2.96
CA PRO A 637 -31.20 3.19 1.77
C PRO A 637 -30.95 4.35 0.79
N LEU A 638 -29.90 4.23 -0.04
CA LEU A 638 -29.37 5.30 -0.88
C LEU A 638 -30.43 5.91 -1.79
N THR A 639 -31.32 5.11 -2.35
CA THR A 639 -32.36 5.61 -3.25
C THR A 639 -33.27 6.60 -2.54
N THR A 640 -33.86 6.22 -1.40
CA THR A 640 -34.71 7.08 -0.58
C THR A 640 -33.97 8.32 -0.09
N PHE A 641 -32.73 8.14 0.37
CA PHE A 641 -31.88 9.21 0.86
C PHE A 641 -31.62 10.25 -0.24
N LEU A 642 -31.14 9.81 -1.40
CA LEU A 642 -30.85 10.70 -2.52
C LEU A 642 -32.12 11.35 -3.07
N ASP A 643 -33.25 10.63 -3.18
CA ASP A 643 -34.52 11.23 -3.62
C ASP A 643 -35.01 12.33 -2.68
N THR A 644 -34.81 12.16 -1.36
CA THR A 644 -35.15 13.17 -0.37
C THR A 644 -34.39 14.47 -0.60
N TYR A 645 -33.06 14.39 -0.76
CA TYR A 645 -32.23 15.58 -0.95
C TYR A 645 -32.27 16.14 -2.37
N ARG A 646 -32.63 15.34 -3.39
CA ARG A 646 -32.65 15.79 -4.80
C ARG A 646 -33.64 16.94 -5.04
N THR A 647 -34.66 17.05 -4.19
CA THR A 647 -35.64 18.14 -4.18
C THR A 647 -35.01 19.53 -4.01
N GLY A 648 -33.89 19.62 -3.29
CA GLY A 648 -33.20 20.90 -3.03
C GLY A 648 -31.74 20.94 -3.49
N PHE A 649 -31.09 19.78 -3.65
CA PHE A 649 -29.66 19.68 -3.92
C PHE A 649 -29.40 18.90 -5.20
N ASN A 650 -28.50 19.41 -6.04
CA ASN A 650 -28.13 18.80 -7.31
C ASN A 650 -26.65 18.42 -7.39
N THR A 651 -25.88 18.67 -6.33
CA THR A 651 -24.45 18.32 -6.25
C THR A 651 -24.20 17.50 -5.00
N PHE A 652 -23.41 16.43 -5.11
CA PHE A 652 -23.03 15.61 -3.96
C PHE A 652 -21.52 15.47 -3.88
N ARG A 653 -20.94 15.95 -2.78
CA ARG A 653 -19.52 15.78 -2.46
C ARG A 653 -19.36 14.51 -1.64
N GLN A 654 -18.58 13.56 -2.13
CA GLN A 654 -18.20 12.33 -1.42
C GLN A 654 -16.69 12.28 -1.24
N GLY A 655 -16.19 11.71 -0.15
CA GLY A 655 -14.75 11.65 0.09
C GLY A 655 -14.27 10.38 0.77
N VAL A 656 -13.17 9.81 0.28
CA VAL A 656 -12.54 8.64 0.88
C VAL A 656 -12.10 8.98 2.31
N SER A 657 -12.43 8.11 3.27
CA SER A 657 -12.15 8.36 4.69
C SER A 657 -12.80 9.63 5.25
N ASN A 658 -13.83 10.14 4.59
CA ASN A 658 -14.62 11.29 5.03
C ASN A 658 -16.10 10.95 4.92
N CYS A 659 -16.64 10.33 5.98
CA CYS A 659 -18.02 9.84 6.00
C CYS A 659 -18.40 8.86 4.87
N SER A 660 -17.37 8.31 4.21
CA SER A 660 -17.43 7.22 3.22
C SER A 660 -16.30 6.21 3.49
N PRO A 661 -16.39 4.99 2.93
CA PRO A 661 -15.41 3.93 3.16
C PRO A 661 -13.97 4.27 2.75
N PHE A 662 -13.01 3.52 3.29
CA PHE A 662 -11.61 3.58 2.85
C PHE A 662 -11.42 2.81 1.54
N LEU A 663 -10.55 3.27 0.65
CA LEU A 663 -10.14 2.51 -0.55
C LEU A 663 -8.84 1.71 -0.34
N SER A 664 -8.08 2.01 0.71
CA SER A 664 -6.88 1.28 1.14
C SER A 664 -6.73 1.38 2.65
N TYR A 665 -6.07 0.43 3.30
CA TYR A 665 -5.72 0.60 4.71
C TYR A 665 -4.74 1.79 4.88
N PRO A 666 -4.87 2.58 5.96
CA PRO A 666 -3.91 3.62 6.28
C PRO A 666 -2.47 3.06 6.31
N GLY A 667 -1.56 3.67 5.54
CA GLY A 667 -0.17 3.23 5.40
C GLY A 667 0.06 2.06 4.43
N ASP A 668 -0.97 1.44 3.87
CA ASP A 668 -0.87 0.27 2.98
C ASP A 668 -1.02 0.63 1.48
N ILE A 669 -1.17 1.92 1.15
CA ILE A 669 -1.21 2.37 -0.25
C ILE A 669 0.05 1.93 -1.03
N ILE A 670 1.17 1.76 -0.31
CA ILE A 670 2.45 1.29 -0.86
C ILE A 670 2.37 -0.11 -1.48
N SER A 671 1.45 -0.96 -1.02
CA SER A 671 1.26 -2.29 -1.61
C SER A 671 0.45 -2.25 -2.90
N SER A 672 -0.22 -1.12 -3.19
CA SER A 672 -1.16 -0.96 -4.30
C SER A 672 -2.25 -2.03 -4.31
N LYS A 673 -2.70 -2.48 -3.13
CA LYS A 673 -3.85 -3.36 -2.96
C LYS A 673 -5.00 -2.55 -2.39
N PHE A 674 -6.13 -2.55 -3.09
CA PHE A 674 -7.28 -1.73 -2.75
C PHE A 674 -8.43 -2.56 -2.21
N LEU A 675 -9.26 -1.94 -1.38
CA LEU A 675 -10.35 -2.59 -0.68
C LEU A 675 -11.54 -2.81 -1.63
N ILE A 676 -11.76 -4.08 -2.01
CA ILE A 676 -12.76 -4.44 -3.02
C ILE A 676 -14.20 -4.07 -2.62
N PRO A 677 -14.76 -4.52 -1.48
CA PRO A 677 -16.15 -4.21 -1.12
C PRO A 677 -16.37 -2.73 -0.87
N GLU A 678 -15.44 -2.05 -0.19
CA GLU A 678 -15.50 -0.62 0.07
C GLU A 678 -15.48 0.18 -1.24
N GLY A 679 -14.66 -0.23 -2.21
CA GLY A 679 -14.73 0.36 -3.54
C GLY A 679 -16.04 0.06 -4.28
N LYS A 680 -16.68 -1.10 -4.03
CA LYS A 680 -18.02 -1.39 -4.59
C LYS A 680 -19.11 -0.53 -3.94
N GLN A 681 -18.94 -0.14 -2.68
CA GLN A 681 -19.83 0.82 -2.02
C GLN A 681 -19.75 2.21 -2.69
N HIS A 682 -18.53 2.67 -3.01
CA HIS A 682 -18.35 3.90 -3.80
C HIS A 682 -18.89 3.78 -5.23
N ASP A 683 -18.77 2.61 -5.87
CA ASP A 683 -19.39 2.37 -7.18
C ASP A 683 -20.91 2.56 -7.12
N GLU A 684 -21.53 1.98 -6.09
CA GLU A 684 -22.99 2.02 -5.92
C GLU A 684 -23.49 3.44 -5.65
N LEU A 685 -22.81 4.20 -4.77
CA LEU A 685 -23.13 5.61 -4.57
C LEU A 685 -22.96 6.42 -5.86
N SER A 686 -21.81 6.29 -6.53
CA SER A 686 -21.51 7.08 -7.73
C SER A 686 -22.48 6.78 -8.88
N ARG A 687 -22.88 5.51 -9.03
CA ARG A 687 -23.89 5.07 -10.00
C ARG A 687 -25.25 5.68 -9.69
N GLN A 688 -25.73 5.61 -8.44
CA GLN A 688 -27.03 6.17 -8.07
C GLN A 688 -27.07 7.70 -8.16
N LEU A 689 -26.00 8.39 -7.76
CA LEU A 689 -25.87 9.83 -7.95
C LEU A 689 -25.99 10.20 -9.43
N TYR A 690 -25.27 9.47 -10.29
CA TYR A 690 -25.31 9.66 -11.73
C TYR A 690 -26.70 9.42 -12.33
N GLU A 691 -27.36 8.32 -11.96
CA GLU A 691 -28.70 7.97 -12.44
C GLU A 691 -29.76 9.01 -12.05
N LYS A 692 -29.55 9.71 -10.92
CA LYS A 692 -30.40 10.78 -10.41
C LYS A 692 -29.97 12.19 -10.84
N ASP A 693 -29.03 12.28 -11.80
CA ASP A 693 -28.53 13.54 -12.37
C ASP A 693 -27.98 14.51 -11.30
N TYR A 694 -27.20 13.96 -10.36
CA TYR A 694 -26.33 14.77 -9.49
C TYR A 694 -25.03 15.14 -10.23
N ILE A 695 -24.49 16.29 -9.89
CA ILE A 695 -23.08 16.62 -10.10
C ILE A 695 -22.27 15.87 -9.04
N VAL A 696 -21.36 15.00 -9.48
CA VAL A 696 -20.60 14.14 -8.57
C VAL A 696 -19.23 14.74 -8.29
N TRP A 697 -18.98 15.09 -7.03
CA TRP A 697 -17.70 15.60 -6.57
C TRP A 697 -17.00 14.54 -5.71
N PHE A 698 -15.81 14.10 -6.12
CA PHE A 698 -15.10 12.98 -5.49
C PHE A 698 -13.77 13.40 -4.90
N THR A 699 -13.62 13.24 -3.58
CA THR A 699 -12.38 13.50 -2.85
C THR A 699 -11.51 12.25 -2.72
N MET A 700 -10.28 12.32 -3.23
CA MET A 700 -9.36 11.17 -3.30
C MET A 700 -8.74 10.80 -1.94
N PHE A 701 -8.44 11.80 -1.11
CA PHE A 701 -7.82 11.63 0.21
C PHE A 701 -8.62 12.36 1.30
N GLY A 702 -8.77 11.75 2.47
CA GLY A 702 -9.42 12.40 3.62
C GLY A 702 -8.49 13.37 4.34
N PHE A 703 -8.65 13.48 5.67
CA PHE A 703 -7.90 14.35 6.58
C PHE A 703 -6.38 14.09 6.67
N SER A 704 -5.88 13.06 6.01
CA SER A 704 -4.47 12.69 6.05
C SER A 704 -4.00 12.26 4.67
N LEU A 705 -2.88 12.84 4.24
CA LEU A 705 -2.23 12.47 2.99
C LEU A 705 -1.41 11.19 3.17
N PRO A 706 -1.36 10.32 2.16
CA PRO A 706 -0.39 9.25 2.13
C PRO A 706 1.02 9.81 1.92
N PHE A 707 1.95 9.35 2.75
CA PHE A 707 3.36 9.75 2.74
C PHE A 707 3.61 11.22 3.10
N GLY A 708 4.88 11.64 3.09
CA GLY A 708 5.25 13.03 3.36
C GLY A 708 4.96 13.96 2.17
N GLU A 709 4.88 15.26 2.45
CA GLU A 709 4.46 16.30 1.49
C GLU A 709 5.35 16.44 0.24
N ASP A 710 6.56 15.90 0.22
CA ASP A 710 7.48 16.01 -0.93
C ASP A 710 7.50 14.77 -1.84
N LEU A 711 6.78 13.69 -1.48
CA LEU A 711 6.82 12.39 -2.18
C LEU A 711 8.23 12.02 -2.60
N THR A 712 9.17 12.10 -1.66
CA THR A 712 10.60 12.14 -1.97
C THR A 712 11.06 10.84 -2.65
N TYR A 713 10.40 9.73 -2.36
CA TYR A 713 10.86 8.41 -2.78
C TYR A 713 10.12 7.87 -4.02
N PRO A 714 10.82 7.19 -4.94
CA PRO A 714 10.20 6.59 -6.14
C PRO A 714 9.05 5.63 -5.83
N ASP A 715 9.13 4.87 -4.74
CA ASP A 715 8.07 3.92 -4.33
C ASP A 715 6.79 4.64 -3.90
N GLU A 716 6.91 5.77 -3.20
CA GLU A 716 5.77 6.61 -2.81
C GLU A 716 5.10 7.21 -4.05
N LYS A 717 5.91 7.76 -4.97
CA LYS A 717 5.42 8.30 -6.24
C LYS A 717 4.67 7.24 -7.05
N PHE A 718 5.25 6.04 -7.14
CA PHE A 718 4.63 4.91 -7.84
C PHE A 718 3.32 4.48 -7.18
N ALA A 719 3.31 4.33 -5.85
CA ALA A 719 2.13 3.90 -5.10
C ALA A 719 0.96 4.88 -5.25
N ILE A 720 1.24 6.18 -5.12
CA ILE A 720 0.25 7.23 -5.31
C ILE A 720 -0.24 7.27 -6.75
N GLU A 721 0.67 7.19 -7.73
CA GLU A 721 0.28 7.19 -9.13
C GLU A 721 -0.67 6.02 -9.43
N LYS A 722 -0.40 4.83 -8.88
CA LYS A 722 -1.26 3.66 -9.02
C LYS A 722 -2.60 3.81 -8.32
N TYR A 723 -2.64 4.48 -7.17
CA TYR A 723 -3.90 4.81 -6.51
C TYR A 723 -4.72 5.80 -7.33
N VAL A 724 -4.14 6.90 -7.80
CA VAL A 724 -4.84 7.90 -8.64
C VAL A 724 -5.32 7.25 -9.93
N GLN A 725 -4.47 6.46 -10.61
CA GLN A 725 -4.86 5.68 -11.79
C GLN A 725 -6.08 4.80 -11.50
N TYR A 726 -6.09 4.10 -10.37
CA TYR A 726 -7.19 3.23 -9.96
C TYR A 726 -8.49 3.99 -9.69
N VAL A 727 -8.42 5.08 -8.93
CA VAL A 727 -9.57 5.93 -8.58
C VAL A 727 -10.18 6.53 -9.85
N VAL A 728 -9.35 7.10 -10.73
CA VAL A 728 -9.82 7.72 -11.98
C VAL A 728 -10.40 6.68 -12.94
N ALA A 729 -9.72 5.53 -13.12
CA ALA A 729 -10.22 4.44 -13.97
C ALA A 729 -11.55 3.86 -13.46
N ARG A 730 -11.71 3.74 -12.14
CA ARG A 730 -12.90 3.17 -11.51
C ARG A 730 -14.08 4.14 -11.51
N TYR A 731 -13.90 5.36 -11.04
CA TYR A 731 -15.03 6.27 -10.80
C TYR A 731 -15.19 7.36 -11.86
N GLY A 732 -14.17 7.61 -12.69
CA GLY A 732 -14.13 8.75 -13.61
C GLY A 732 -15.33 8.82 -14.55
N ALA A 733 -15.90 7.70 -15.00
CA ALA A 733 -17.10 7.73 -15.85
C ALA A 733 -18.31 8.46 -15.21
N TYR A 734 -18.35 8.59 -13.88
CA TYR A 734 -19.44 9.22 -13.13
C TYR A 734 -19.10 10.61 -12.56
N VAL A 735 -17.82 10.88 -12.29
CA VAL A 735 -17.37 12.05 -11.53
C VAL A 735 -17.35 13.30 -12.42
N ASP A 736 -17.78 14.46 -11.90
CA ASP A 736 -17.67 15.77 -12.54
C ASP A 736 -16.47 16.58 -12.00
N ILE A 737 -16.17 16.44 -10.70
CA ILE A 737 -15.16 17.22 -10.00
C ILE A 737 -14.26 16.28 -9.19
N TRP A 738 -12.94 16.39 -9.38
CA TRP A 738 -11.95 15.75 -8.53
C TRP A 738 -11.48 16.70 -7.45
N GLU A 739 -11.49 16.25 -6.20
CA GLU A 739 -10.81 16.93 -5.11
C GLU A 739 -9.65 16.07 -4.62
N ILE A 740 -8.47 16.68 -4.51
CA ILE A 740 -7.27 15.96 -4.09
C ILE A 740 -7.43 15.49 -2.64
N SER A 741 -7.76 16.40 -1.72
CA SER A 741 -7.91 16.07 -0.31
C SER A 741 -8.92 16.94 0.42
N ASN A 742 -9.57 16.35 1.43
CA ASN A 742 -10.40 17.07 2.39
C ASN A 742 -9.58 17.47 3.62
N GLU A 743 -9.50 18.77 3.89
CA GLU A 743 -8.87 19.40 5.07
C GLU A 743 -7.43 18.97 5.42
N ALA A 744 -6.78 18.18 4.58
CA ALA A 744 -5.38 17.82 4.77
C ALA A 744 -4.48 18.98 4.34
N VAL A 745 -3.47 19.28 5.15
CA VAL A 745 -2.43 20.25 4.79
C VAL A 745 -1.53 19.61 3.74
N ALA A 746 -1.46 20.23 2.57
CA ALA A 746 -0.68 19.75 1.43
C ALA A 746 0.26 20.85 0.92
N SER A 747 1.53 20.49 0.65
CA SER A 747 2.45 21.38 -0.06
C SER A 747 2.00 21.59 -1.51
N ASP A 748 2.37 22.73 -2.09
CA ASP A 748 2.07 23.03 -3.50
C ASP A 748 2.64 21.96 -4.45
N LYS A 749 3.82 21.42 -4.14
CA LYS A 749 4.46 20.34 -4.92
C LYS A 749 3.66 19.04 -4.87
N TYR A 750 3.12 18.70 -3.70
CA TYR A 750 2.27 17.53 -3.55
C TYR A 750 1.03 17.68 -4.43
N VAL A 751 0.33 18.80 -4.28
CA VAL A 751 -0.89 19.13 -5.02
C VAL A 751 -0.66 19.08 -6.52
N GLN A 752 0.40 19.73 -7.02
CA GLN A 752 0.80 19.70 -8.42
C GLN A 752 1.01 18.27 -8.91
N ARG A 753 1.73 17.45 -8.15
CA ARG A 753 2.03 16.07 -8.55
C ARG A 753 0.78 15.20 -8.65
N ILE A 754 -0.15 15.31 -7.69
CA ILE A 754 -1.42 14.57 -7.76
C ILE A 754 -2.24 15.05 -8.97
N ALA A 755 -2.33 16.36 -9.19
CA ALA A 755 -3.07 16.92 -10.31
C ALA A 755 -2.48 16.48 -11.67
N GLU A 756 -1.15 16.40 -11.81
CA GLU A 756 -0.48 15.83 -12.98
C GLU A 756 -0.91 14.37 -13.24
N TYR A 757 -1.03 13.56 -12.19
CA TYR A 757 -1.52 12.18 -12.32
C TYR A 757 -3.00 12.12 -12.69
N ILE A 758 -3.84 13.00 -12.12
CA ILE A 758 -5.25 13.10 -12.51
C ILE A 758 -5.35 13.46 -13.98
N GLN A 759 -4.67 14.52 -14.43
CA GLN A 759 -4.66 14.96 -15.82
C GLN A 759 -4.13 13.90 -16.79
N LYS A 760 -3.15 13.09 -16.36
CA LYS A 760 -2.61 11.98 -17.14
C LYS A 760 -3.64 10.86 -17.36
N TYR A 761 -4.47 10.56 -16.36
CA TYR A 761 -5.38 9.41 -16.39
C TYR A 761 -6.85 9.78 -16.65
N ASP A 762 -7.23 11.05 -16.53
CA ASP A 762 -8.56 11.55 -16.83
C ASP A 762 -8.62 12.11 -18.26
N PRO A 763 -9.14 11.34 -19.24
CA PRO A 763 -9.16 11.79 -20.62
C PRO A 763 -10.19 12.90 -20.89
N TYR A 764 -11.07 13.20 -19.93
CA TYR A 764 -12.08 14.25 -20.05
C TYR A 764 -11.63 15.59 -19.46
N GLN A 765 -10.45 15.63 -18.82
CA GLN A 765 -9.83 16.85 -18.25
C GLN A 765 -10.81 17.63 -17.35
N ARG A 766 -11.42 16.91 -16.40
CA ARG A 766 -12.43 17.47 -15.49
C ARG A 766 -11.82 18.45 -14.49
N LEU A 767 -12.71 19.14 -13.77
CA LEU A 767 -12.34 20.10 -12.74
C LEU A 767 -11.52 19.44 -11.62
N ILE A 768 -10.48 20.14 -11.15
CA ILE A 768 -9.63 19.72 -10.03
C ILE A 768 -9.65 20.80 -8.95
N SER A 769 -9.92 20.38 -7.71
CA SER A 769 -9.92 21.21 -6.50
C SER A 769 -9.10 20.57 -5.37
N VAL A 770 -8.92 21.33 -4.30
CA VAL A 770 -8.33 20.87 -3.03
C VAL A 770 -8.87 21.78 -1.91
N SER A 771 -9.18 21.23 -0.73
CA SER A 771 -9.45 22.04 0.47
C SER A 771 -8.23 22.88 0.85
N TRP A 772 -8.42 23.95 1.63
CA TRP A 772 -7.37 24.94 1.93
C TRP A 772 -6.74 25.48 0.64
N GLU A 773 -7.62 26.09 -0.13
CA GLU A 773 -7.51 26.43 -1.53
C GLU A 773 -6.12 26.92 -1.98
N LYS A 774 -5.74 26.49 -3.19
CA LYS A 774 -4.47 26.87 -3.83
C LYS A 774 -4.74 27.59 -5.17
N PRO A 775 -5.43 28.73 -5.17
CA PRO A 775 -5.94 29.37 -6.39
C PRO A 775 -4.83 29.83 -7.35
N ALA A 776 -3.61 30.05 -6.87
CA ALA A 776 -2.45 30.40 -7.69
C ALA A 776 -1.90 29.23 -8.54
N LEU A 777 -2.17 27.97 -8.15
CA LEU A 777 -1.74 26.81 -8.93
C LEU A 777 -2.59 26.66 -10.18
N LYS A 778 -1.96 26.56 -11.36
CA LYS A 778 -2.69 26.45 -12.64
C LYS A 778 -3.45 25.12 -12.76
N GLU A 779 -2.96 24.08 -12.08
CA GLU A 779 -3.53 22.73 -12.08
C GLU A 779 -4.85 22.67 -11.29
N ILE A 780 -5.06 23.60 -10.34
CA ILE A 780 -6.31 23.74 -9.59
C ILE A 780 -7.26 24.62 -10.39
N THR A 781 -8.25 24.01 -11.04
CA THR A 781 -9.20 24.69 -11.93
C THR A 781 -10.46 25.18 -11.22
N LEU A 782 -10.68 24.75 -9.97
CA LEU A 782 -11.82 25.12 -9.14
C LEU A 782 -11.35 25.50 -7.72
N ILE A 783 -11.79 26.66 -7.23
CA ILE A 783 -11.45 27.16 -5.89
C ILE A 783 -12.48 26.63 -4.89
N SER A 784 -12.02 25.94 -3.83
CA SER A 784 -12.89 25.23 -2.87
C SER A 784 -12.59 25.56 -1.41
N PRO A 785 -12.96 26.76 -0.92
CA PRO A 785 -12.77 27.16 0.47
C PRO A 785 -13.82 26.52 1.39
N HIS A 786 -13.52 26.44 2.69
CA HIS A 786 -14.47 26.07 3.74
C HIS A 786 -14.90 27.32 4.51
N TRP A 787 -16.19 27.43 4.85
CA TRP A 787 -16.73 28.60 5.54
C TRP A 787 -17.82 28.25 6.58
N TYR A 788 -17.51 28.54 7.84
CA TYR A 788 -18.42 28.39 8.97
C TYR A 788 -18.63 29.72 9.67
N GLN A 789 -19.89 30.13 9.86
CA GLN A 789 -20.22 31.40 10.50
C GLN A 789 -21.64 31.42 11.09
N SER A 790 -21.82 32.15 12.19
CA SER A 790 -23.11 32.42 12.82
C SER A 790 -23.37 33.92 12.95
N GLU A 791 -23.46 34.59 11.81
CA GLU A 791 -23.88 36.00 11.73
C GLU A 791 -25.39 36.18 11.96
N LEU A 792 -25.81 37.43 12.16
CA LEU A 792 -27.22 37.77 12.10
C LEU A 792 -27.72 37.57 10.67
N ASP A 793 -28.96 37.10 10.52
CA ASP A 793 -29.62 36.98 9.22
C ASP A 793 -29.58 38.29 8.42
N SER A 794 -29.80 39.43 9.09
CA SER A 794 -29.69 40.78 8.54
C SER A 794 -28.33 41.17 7.97
N GLU A 795 -27.26 40.40 8.23
CA GLU A 795 -25.89 40.63 7.75
C GLU A 795 -25.37 39.50 6.84
N SER A 796 -26.18 38.47 6.59
CA SER A 796 -25.74 37.23 5.94
C SER A 796 -25.30 37.44 4.47
N ASP A 797 -25.92 38.37 3.76
CA ASP A 797 -25.51 38.76 2.41
C ASP A 797 -24.12 39.41 2.39
N LEU A 798 -23.84 40.33 3.31
CA LEU A 798 -22.54 40.99 3.44
C LEU A 798 -21.44 40.02 3.84
N ALA A 799 -21.73 39.10 4.76
CA ALA A 799 -20.81 38.03 5.15
C ALA A 799 -20.47 37.13 3.95
N THR A 800 -21.47 36.76 3.15
CA THR A 800 -21.30 35.95 1.93
C THR A 800 -20.39 36.65 0.93
N VAL A 801 -20.68 37.91 0.61
CA VAL A 801 -19.86 38.72 -0.32
C VAL A 801 -18.43 38.81 0.17
N ALA A 802 -18.21 39.07 1.46
CA ALA A 802 -16.87 39.19 2.02
C ALA A 802 -16.02 37.92 1.87
N GLN A 803 -16.64 36.74 1.92
CA GLN A 803 -15.92 35.48 1.69
C GLN A 803 -15.57 35.29 0.21
N ILE A 804 -16.48 35.61 -0.70
CA ILE A 804 -16.27 35.48 -2.15
C ILE A 804 -15.22 36.48 -2.65
N ASP A 805 -15.23 37.70 -2.10
CA ASP A 805 -14.34 38.79 -2.49
C ASP A 805 -12.85 38.47 -2.27
N LYS A 806 -12.53 37.52 -1.40
CA LYS A 806 -11.17 36.99 -1.20
C LYS A 806 -10.59 36.38 -2.48
N PHE A 807 -11.45 35.89 -3.38
CA PHE A 807 -11.07 35.18 -4.59
C PHE A 807 -11.41 35.93 -5.88
N LYS A 808 -11.98 37.14 -5.81
CA LYS A 808 -12.53 37.85 -6.96
C LYS A 808 -11.54 38.13 -8.10
N THR A 809 -10.25 38.23 -7.78
CA THR A 809 -9.16 38.48 -8.73
C THR A 809 -8.83 37.26 -9.60
N TYR A 810 -9.21 36.06 -9.17
CA TYR A 810 -9.00 34.84 -9.94
C TYR A 810 -10.13 34.62 -10.94
N GLN A 811 -9.77 34.28 -12.19
CA GLN A 811 -10.72 33.91 -13.24
C GLN A 811 -11.01 32.40 -13.19
N LYS A 812 -11.45 31.94 -12.02
CA LYS A 812 -11.78 30.54 -11.74
C LYS A 812 -13.14 30.48 -11.03
N PRO A 813 -13.91 29.41 -11.24
CA PRO A 813 -15.13 29.18 -10.48
C PRO A 813 -14.80 29.01 -8.99
N VAL A 814 -15.72 29.46 -8.13
CA VAL A 814 -15.61 29.34 -6.67
C VAL A 814 -16.82 28.54 -6.17
N ILE A 815 -16.57 27.39 -5.57
CA ILE A 815 -17.60 26.61 -4.88
C ILE A 815 -17.10 26.37 -3.46
N PHE A 816 -17.80 26.87 -2.45
CA PHE A 816 -17.44 26.56 -1.07
C PHE A 816 -17.70 25.07 -0.83
N GLY A 817 -16.63 24.28 -0.70
CA GLY A 817 -16.68 22.82 -0.57
C GLY A 817 -17.30 22.37 0.76
N GLU A 818 -17.45 23.31 1.69
CA GLU A 818 -18.06 23.11 3.00
C GLU A 818 -18.60 24.44 3.55
N GLN A 819 -19.89 24.45 3.88
CA GLN A 819 -20.59 25.58 4.46
C GLN A 819 -21.41 25.11 5.66
N GLY A 820 -21.27 25.81 6.79
CA GLY A 820 -22.06 25.55 7.99
C GLY A 820 -22.17 26.76 8.92
N ASN A 821 -22.60 26.49 10.15
CA ASN A 821 -22.72 27.49 11.20
C ASN A 821 -21.57 27.38 12.21
N GLN A 822 -21.36 28.41 13.01
CA GLN A 822 -20.50 28.30 14.19
C GLN A 822 -21.32 27.89 15.42
N ILE A 823 -20.74 27.04 16.27
CA ILE A 823 -21.20 26.66 17.61
C ILE A 823 -22.46 25.76 17.64
N LYS A 824 -23.53 26.13 16.93
CA LYS A 824 -24.78 25.35 16.81
C LYS A 824 -25.00 24.93 15.37
N ASN A 825 -25.49 23.72 15.16
CA ASN A 825 -25.85 23.27 13.82
C ASN A 825 -27.06 24.02 13.25
N TRP A 826 -27.93 24.56 14.11
CA TRP A 826 -29.14 25.27 13.69
C TRP A 826 -29.71 26.18 14.79
N ASP A 827 -30.41 27.24 14.37
CA ASP A 827 -31.22 28.17 15.15
C ASP A 827 -32.40 28.71 14.30
N GLU A 828 -33.31 29.47 14.92
CA GLU A 828 -34.55 29.97 14.29
C GLU A 828 -34.36 30.71 12.95
N THR A 829 -33.19 31.31 12.74
CA THR A 829 -32.86 32.08 11.53
C THR A 829 -32.00 31.32 10.52
N SER A 830 -31.61 30.07 10.83
CA SER A 830 -30.63 29.31 10.02
C SER A 830 -31.11 29.01 8.61
N ALA A 831 -32.39 28.68 8.43
CA ALA A 831 -32.96 28.43 7.10
C ALA A 831 -32.94 29.69 6.23
N ASP A 832 -33.29 30.84 6.81
CA ASP A 832 -33.27 32.12 6.11
C ASP A 832 -31.85 32.57 5.78
N ARG A 833 -30.89 32.42 6.72
CA ARG A 833 -29.46 32.63 6.44
C ARG A 833 -28.98 31.76 5.28
N MET A 834 -29.29 30.47 5.29
CA MET A 834 -28.93 29.56 4.21
C MET A 834 -29.46 30.04 2.86
N ARG A 835 -30.74 30.43 2.79
CA ARG A 835 -31.36 30.96 1.57
C ARG A 835 -30.68 32.25 1.09
N VAL A 836 -30.44 33.19 1.99
CA VAL A 836 -29.75 34.45 1.69
C VAL A 836 -28.34 34.18 1.17
N ARG A 837 -27.59 33.28 1.82
CA ARG A 837 -26.23 32.86 1.38
C ARG A 837 -26.26 32.26 -0.03
N ILE A 838 -27.23 31.40 -0.35
CA ILE A 838 -27.36 30.78 -1.68
C ILE A 838 -27.59 31.85 -2.76
N TRP A 839 -28.59 32.71 -2.56
CA TRP A 839 -28.93 33.76 -3.52
C TRP A 839 -27.78 34.76 -3.68
N THR A 840 -27.21 35.25 -2.57
CA THR A 840 -26.09 36.18 -2.63
C THR A 840 -24.86 35.55 -3.26
N ALA A 841 -24.55 34.28 -2.98
CA ALA A 841 -23.42 33.60 -3.60
C ALA A 841 -23.58 33.52 -5.13
N PHE A 842 -24.75 33.13 -5.62
CA PHE A 842 -25.02 33.03 -7.05
C PHE A 842 -24.81 34.37 -7.77
N PHE A 843 -25.37 35.46 -7.25
CA PHE A 843 -25.23 36.78 -7.85
C PHE A 843 -23.79 37.33 -7.81
N ASN A 844 -22.95 36.76 -6.95
CA ASN A 844 -21.51 37.06 -6.88
C ASN A 844 -20.66 35.96 -7.54
N GLN A 845 -21.27 35.14 -8.41
CA GLN A 845 -20.62 34.08 -9.21
C GLN A 845 -19.93 32.99 -8.38
N ALA A 846 -20.56 32.57 -7.29
CA ALA A 846 -20.12 31.47 -6.44
C ALA A 846 -21.26 30.49 -6.15
N SER A 847 -20.91 29.33 -5.57
CA SER A 847 -21.90 28.33 -5.13
C SER A 847 -21.47 27.67 -3.82
N LEU A 848 -22.40 26.98 -3.16
CA LEU A 848 -22.21 26.47 -1.80
C LEU A 848 -22.53 24.98 -1.73
N ILE A 849 -21.67 24.24 -1.02
CA ILE A 849 -21.93 22.88 -0.57
C ILE A 849 -22.14 22.92 0.94
N PHE A 850 -23.32 22.51 1.38
CA PHE A 850 -23.65 22.44 2.79
C PHE A 850 -23.30 21.06 3.32
N TRP A 851 -22.62 21.03 4.46
CA TRP A 851 -22.41 19.77 5.16
C TRP A 851 -23.58 19.52 6.10
N ASN A 852 -24.22 18.36 5.98
CA ASN A 852 -25.38 18.03 6.79
C ASN A 852 -24.99 17.42 8.15
N GLN A 853 -25.72 17.75 9.21
CA GLN A 853 -25.53 17.07 10.51
C GLN A 853 -26.82 16.80 11.29
N SER A 854 -26.98 15.50 11.58
CA SER A 854 -27.89 14.85 12.53
C SER A 854 -29.41 14.99 12.28
N ASN A 855 -30.18 14.09 12.90
CA ASN A 855 -31.64 14.20 13.05
C ASN A 855 -32.04 15.22 14.14
N ASP A 856 -31.07 15.81 14.85
CA ASP A 856 -31.31 16.77 15.92
C ASP A 856 -31.00 18.20 15.47
N ARG A 857 -32.07 18.96 15.33
CA ARG A 857 -32.06 20.38 14.98
C ARG A 857 -31.38 21.27 16.04
N ASN A 858 -31.13 20.79 17.25
CA ASN A 858 -30.54 21.61 18.33
C ASN A 858 -29.15 21.12 18.75
N PHE A 859 -28.46 20.37 17.89
CA PHE A 859 -27.12 19.88 18.20
C PHE A 859 -26.13 21.04 18.40
N TYR A 860 -25.45 20.99 19.54
CA TYR A 860 -24.44 21.96 19.96
C TYR A 860 -23.13 21.22 20.23
N ASN A 861 -22.04 21.67 19.60
CA ASN A 861 -20.72 21.14 19.88
C ASN A 861 -19.94 22.10 20.80
N PRO A 862 -19.73 21.77 22.09
CA PRO A 862 -18.97 22.63 23.00
C PRO A 862 -17.48 22.71 22.67
N THR A 863 -16.94 21.71 21.97
CA THR A 863 -15.51 21.57 21.72
C THR A 863 -15.11 22.23 20.40
N TYR A 864 -15.96 22.09 19.38
CA TYR A 864 -15.74 22.65 18.05
C TYR A 864 -16.56 23.92 17.87
N GLN A 865 -15.90 25.02 17.53
CA GLN A 865 -16.58 26.28 17.22
C GLN A 865 -17.30 26.25 15.87
N ASN A 866 -17.14 25.20 15.05
CA ASN A 866 -17.82 24.99 13.78
C ASN A 866 -18.84 23.85 13.91
N SER A 867 -19.98 23.98 13.25
CA SER A 867 -21.07 23.01 13.25
C SER A 867 -21.69 22.93 11.86
N ASN A 868 -21.85 21.71 11.37
CA ASN A 868 -22.52 21.42 10.10
C ASN A 868 -23.99 21.80 10.19
N LEU A 869 -24.66 22.04 9.07
CA LEU A 869 -26.01 22.60 9.06
C LEU A 869 -27.07 21.48 9.11
N PHE A 870 -28.19 21.71 9.80
CA PHE A 870 -29.37 20.84 9.66
C PHE A 870 -30.11 21.15 8.34
N LEU A 871 -30.27 20.16 7.45
CA LEU A 871 -30.89 20.33 6.13
C LEU A 871 -32.31 19.72 6.07
N GLY A 872 -33.25 20.38 6.75
CA GLY A 872 -34.66 19.98 6.84
C GLY A 872 -35.48 20.25 5.57
N GLU A 873 -36.80 20.08 5.70
CA GLU A 873 -37.74 20.32 4.58
C GLU A 873 -37.75 21.77 4.12
N VAL A 874 -37.65 22.73 5.04
CA VAL A 874 -37.62 24.16 4.72
C VAL A 874 -36.34 24.51 3.96
N GLU A 875 -35.18 24.07 4.46
CA GLU A 875 -33.87 24.29 3.83
C GLU A 875 -33.81 23.68 2.42
N ARG A 876 -34.33 22.44 2.26
CA ARG A 876 -34.46 21.79 0.95
C ARG A 876 -35.41 22.55 0.01
N GLY A 877 -36.55 23.01 0.52
CA GLY A 877 -37.51 23.79 -0.26
C GLY A 877 -36.89 25.09 -0.80
N TYR A 878 -36.17 25.83 0.04
CA TYR A 878 -35.48 27.06 -0.36
C TYR A 878 -34.41 26.82 -1.44
N ALA A 879 -33.58 25.78 -1.27
CA ALA A 879 -32.59 25.41 -2.27
C ALA A 879 -33.24 24.96 -3.60
N GLY A 880 -34.35 24.22 -3.53
CA GLY A 880 -35.13 23.80 -4.69
C GLY A 880 -35.74 24.97 -5.46
N THR A 881 -36.35 25.93 -4.75
CA THR A 881 -36.86 27.18 -5.33
C THR A 881 -35.76 27.95 -6.05
N PHE A 882 -34.58 28.07 -5.45
CA PHE A 882 -33.43 28.72 -6.08
C PHE A 882 -33.02 28.01 -7.39
N LEU A 883 -32.87 26.67 -7.37
CA LEU A 883 -32.50 25.89 -8.56
C LEU A 883 -33.55 26.00 -9.66
N GLN A 884 -34.84 26.09 -9.31
CA GLN A 884 -35.92 26.28 -10.27
C GLN A 884 -35.88 27.66 -10.93
N LEU A 885 -35.72 28.73 -10.14
CA LEU A 885 -35.76 30.12 -10.62
C LEU A 885 -34.50 30.52 -11.40
N THR A 886 -33.38 29.83 -11.15
CA THR A 886 -32.09 30.07 -11.84
C THR A 886 -31.80 29.07 -12.94
N LYS A 887 -32.78 28.27 -13.35
CA LYS A 887 -32.65 27.32 -14.44
C LYS A 887 -32.56 28.04 -15.79
N ASP A 888 -31.79 27.46 -16.72
CA ASP A 888 -31.71 27.87 -18.13
C ASP A 888 -31.26 29.34 -18.33
N LEU A 889 -30.43 29.87 -17.42
CA LEU A 889 -29.88 31.22 -17.49
C LEU A 889 -28.68 31.28 -18.44
N ALA A 890 -28.56 32.37 -19.22
CA ALA A 890 -27.51 32.53 -20.22
C ALA A 890 -26.12 32.75 -19.60
N LEU A 891 -25.09 32.20 -20.26
CA LEU A 891 -23.68 32.25 -19.79
C LEU A 891 -23.05 33.63 -19.79
N ASP A 892 -23.58 34.57 -20.57
CA ASP A 892 -23.04 35.93 -20.71
C ASP A 892 -23.55 36.90 -19.63
N LEU A 893 -24.38 36.44 -18.68
CA LEU A 893 -24.80 37.22 -17.52
C LEU A 893 -23.60 37.64 -16.68
N GLN A 894 -23.43 38.94 -16.46
CA GLN A 894 -22.35 39.49 -15.64
C GLN A 894 -22.87 40.30 -14.46
N PRO A 895 -22.16 40.31 -13.33
CA PRO A 895 -22.47 41.19 -12.20
C PRO A 895 -22.46 42.66 -12.61
N THR A 896 -23.53 43.37 -12.28
CA THR A 896 -23.64 44.82 -12.40
C THR A 896 -23.88 45.44 -11.03
N LYS A 897 -23.78 46.77 -10.95
CA LYS A 897 -23.94 47.48 -9.68
C LYS A 897 -25.40 47.42 -9.23
N GLY A 898 -25.65 46.72 -8.12
CA GLY A 898 -26.92 46.82 -7.40
C GLY A 898 -27.07 48.14 -6.64
N GLU A 899 -28.30 48.48 -6.29
CA GLU A 899 -28.65 49.66 -5.53
C GLU A 899 -29.06 49.32 -4.09
N THR A 900 -28.75 50.24 -3.16
CA THR A 900 -29.22 50.16 -1.77
C THR A 900 -30.30 51.21 -1.56
N GLN A 901 -31.50 50.77 -1.16
CA GLN A 901 -32.65 51.63 -0.89
C GLN A 901 -33.10 51.45 0.57
N GLY A 902 -32.66 52.38 1.42
CA GLY A 902 -32.86 52.25 2.87
C GLY A 902 -32.15 51.02 3.42
N THR A 903 -32.92 50.05 3.92
CA THR A 903 -32.41 48.78 4.48
C THR A 903 -32.35 47.64 3.45
N VAL A 904 -32.79 47.90 2.21
CA VAL A 904 -32.78 46.91 1.15
C VAL A 904 -31.51 47.04 0.34
N ARG A 905 -30.71 45.96 0.28
CA ARG A 905 -29.54 45.82 -0.59
C ARG A 905 -29.90 44.94 -1.76
N SER A 906 -29.36 45.24 -2.94
CA SER A 906 -29.62 44.43 -4.13
C SER A 906 -28.33 43.99 -4.82
N TYR A 907 -28.44 42.84 -5.49
CA TYR A 907 -27.38 42.25 -6.30
C TYR A 907 -27.97 41.98 -7.68
N GLN A 908 -27.24 42.34 -8.73
CA GLN A 908 -27.76 42.31 -10.09
C GLN A 908 -26.82 41.54 -11.03
N LEU A 909 -27.42 40.71 -11.88
CA LEU A 909 -26.77 40.11 -13.04
C LEU A 909 -27.47 40.64 -14.29
N GLN A 910 -26.72 41.06 -15.31
CA GLN A 910 -27.29 41.59 -16.54
C GLN A 910 -26.50 41.13 -17.77
N ASN A 911 -27.24 40.89 -18.85
CA ASN A 911 -26.73 40.80 -20.22
C ASN A 911 -27.57 41.70 -21.15
N GLN A 912 -27.53 41.47 -22.47
CA GLN A 912 -28.26 42.30 -23.43
C GLN A 912 -29.78 42.09 -23.43
N SER A 913 -30.27 40.95 -22.97
CA SER A 913 -31.69 40.55 -23.05
C SER A 913 -32.35 40.33 -21.70
N THR A 914 -31.58 40.28 -20.62
CA THR A 914 -32.05 39.85 -19.31
C THR A 914 -31.36 40.64 -18.19
N VAL A 915 -32.16 41.10 -17.23
CA VAL A 915 -31.70 41.66 -15.96
C VAL A 915 -32.31 40.82 -14.84
N LEU A 916 -31.46 40.26 -14.00
CA LEU A 916 -31.84 39.53 -12.80
C LEU A 916 -31.46 40.41 -11.62
N THR A 917 -32.34 40.60 -10.65
CA THR A 917 -32.01 41.34 -9.43
C THR A 917 -32.54 40.60 -8.20
N TYR A 918 -31.64 40.29 -7.28
CA TYR A 918 -31.97 39.77 -5.96
C TYR A 918 -31.98 40.92 -4.96
N PHE A 919 -33.07 41.08 -4.21
CA PHE A 919 -33.23 42.11 -3.18
C PHE A 919 -33.28 41.46 -1.81
N PHE A 920 -32.48 41.97 -0.88
CA PHE A 920 -32.42 41.53 0.50
C PHE A 920 -32.71 42.69 1.44
N ASN A 921 -33.69 42.54 2.33
CA ASN A 921 -34.07 43.52 3.34
C ASN A 921 -33.46 43.16 4.69
N SER A 922 -32.52 43.97 5.17
CA SER A 922 -31.88 43.74 6.46
C SER A 922 -32.68 44.26 7.67
N ALA A 923 -33.92 44.69 7.48
CA ALA A 923 -34.79 45.16 8.56
C ALA A 923 -35.87 44.12 8.89
N VAL A 924 -36.29 44.10 10.16
CA VAL A 924 -37.38 43.22 10.62
C VAL A 924 -38.73 43.58 9.97
N ALA A 925 -38.95 44.86 9.65
CA ALA A 925 -40.20 45.33 9.06
C ALA A 925 -40.26 45.05 7.55
N GLU A 926 -41.43 44.58 7.09
CA GLU A 926 -41.72 44.34 5.67
C GLU A 926 -41.54 45.60 4.81
N LYS A 927 -41.18 45.38 3.54
CA LYS A 927 -40.96 46.42 2.55
C LYS A 927 -41.83 46.19 1.33
N LYS A 928 -42.25 47.28 0.69
CA LYS A 928 -42.94 47.31 -0.60
C LYS A 928 -42.50 48.54 -1.39
N ASN A 929 -42.78 48.56 -2.68
CA ASN A 929 -42.45 49.68 -3.57
C ASN A 929 -40.94 49.99 -3.61
N ILE A 930 -40.09 48.98 -3.43
CA ILE A 930 -38.66 49.11 -3.75
C ILE A 930 -38.56 49.22 -5.26
N SER A 931 -37.86 50.24 -5.75
CA SER A 931 -37.83 50.55 -7.18
C SER A 931 -36.68 49.81 -7.85
N ALA A 932 -36.96 49.04 -8.88
CA ALA A 932 -35.96 48.62 -9.87
C ALA A 932 -36.17 49.44 -11.15
N THR A 933 -35.17 49.49 -12.03
CA THR A 933 -35.30 50.15 -13.34
C THR A 933 -35.09 49.12 -14.44
N ASN A 934 -35.90 49.17 -15.50
CA ASN A 934 -35.60 48.41 -16.71
C ASN A 934 -34.37 49.02 -17.42
N THR A 935 -33.20 48.46 -17.18
CA THR A 935 -31.92 48.87 -17.77
C THR A 935 -31.66 48.25 -19.15
N LEU A 936 -32.59 47.45 -19.68
CA LEU A 936 -32.50 46.92 -21.05
C LEU A 936 -32.76 48.04 -22.07
N ASN A 937 -32.24 47.86 -23.28
CA ASN A 937 -32.39 48.85 -24.35
C ASN A 937 -33.77 48.84 -25.03
N THR A 938 -34.70 48.01 -24.54
CA THR A 938 -36.04 47.79 -25.11
C THR A 938 -37.09 47.77 -24.00
N SER A 939 -38.38 47.77 -24.40
CA SER A 939 -39.43 47.31 -23.50
C SER A 939 -39.18 45.85 -23.10
N ALA A 940 -39.61 45.51 -21.90
CA ALA A 940 -39.34 44.23 -21.29
C ALA A 940 -40.55 43.73 -20.51
N ARG A 941 -40.59 42.42 -20.27
CA ARG A 941 -41.48 41.80 -19.29
C ARG A 941 -40.76 41.68 -17.96
N TYR A 942 -41.39 42.11 -16.88
CA TYR A 942 -40.89 41.92 -15.52
C TYR A 942 -41.72 40.86 -14.78
N GLU A 943 -41.06 40.14 -13.89
CA GLU A 943 -41.63 39.05 -13.08
C GLU A 943 -41.00 39.06 -11.69
N TRP A 944 -41.82 39.24 -10.65
CA TRP A 944 -41.42 39.19 -9.25
C TRP A 944 -41.74 37.83 -8.65
N PHE A 945 -40.78 37.22 -7.98
CA PHE A 945 -40.90 35.89 -7.38
C PHE A 945 -40.62 35.93 -5.88
N ASP A 946 -41.41 35.19 -5.10
CA ASP A 946 -41.08 34.86 -3.71
C ASP A 946 -39.93 33.83 -3.70
N THR A 947 -38.82 34.13 -3.04
CA THR A 947 -37.64 33.26 -2.99
C THR A 947 -37.81 32.04 -2.09
N ARG A 948 -38.87 31.98 -1.27
CA ARG A 948 -39.23 30.82 -0.44
C ARG A 948 -39.95 29.76 -1.25
N THR A 949 -40.98 30.18 -1.98
CA THR A 949 -41.97 29.30 -2.61
C THR A 949 -41.81 29.20 -4.12
N GLY A 950 -41.14 30.16 -4.75
CA GLY A 950 -41.05 30.28 -6.21
C GLY A 950 -42.31 30.85 -6.85
N GLU A 951 -43.28 31.30 -6.06
CA GLU A 951 -44.54 31.85 -6.55
C GLU A 951 -44.31 33.17 -7.30
N LEU A 952 -44.94 33.32 -8.47
CA LEU A 952 -44.98 34.57 -9.21
C LEU A 952 -45.93 35.55 -8.52
N LEU A 953 -45.39 36.57 -7.87
CA LEU A 953 -46.12 37.56 -7.09
C LEU A 953 -46.74 38.66 -7.96
N SER A 954 -46.04 39.07 -9.02
CA SER A 954 -46.50 40.12 -9.94
C SER A 954 -45.74 40.02 -11.26
N SER A 955 -46.39 40.36 -12.37
CA SER A 955 -45.75 40.47 -13.66
C SER A 955 -46.42 41.52 -14.52
N GLY A 956 -45.70 42.02 -15.53
CA GLY A 956 -46.23 42.96 -16.49
C GLY A 956 -45.18 43.37 -17.52
N GLU A 957 -45.56 44.29 -18.40
CA GLU A 957 -44.65 44.94 -19.32
C GLU A 957 -44.17 46.27 -18.75
N VAL A 958 -42.94 46.64 -19.08
CA VAL A 958 -42.30 47.87 -18.64
C VAL A 958 -41.47 48.46 -19.78
N GLU A 959 -41.65 49.75 -20.02
CA GLU A 959 -40.86 50.47 -21.03
C GLU A 959 -39.39 50.58 -20.60
N ARG A 960 -38.52 50.89 -21.57
CA ARG A 960 -37.12 51.18 -21.30
C ARG A 960 -37.00 52.32 -20.28
N ASN A 961 -36.08 52.18 -19.31
CA ASN A 961 -35.81 53.14 -18.24
C ASN A 961 -37.01 53.44 -17.31
N ALA A 962 -38.14 52.74 -17.46
CA ALA A 962 -39.26 52.88 -16.54
C ALA A 962 -38.99 52.09 -15.24
N ALA A 963 -39.56 52.59 -14.15
CA ALA A 963 -39.45 52.01 -12.83
C ALA A 963 -40.39 50.81 -12.65
N ILE A 964 -39.92 49.79 -11.92
CA ILE A 964 -40.66 48.59 -11.55
C ILE A 964 -40.72 48.57 -10.03
N SER A 965 -41.92 48.64 -9.46
CA SER A 965 -42.11 48.61 -8.00
C SER A 965 -42.25 47.19 -7.48
N SER A 966 -41.55 46.87 -6.39
CA SER A 966 -41.66 45.57 -5.73
C SER A 966 -43.03 45.38 -5.05
N PRO A 967 -43.58 44.16 -5.06
CA PRO A 967 -44.59 43.72 -4.11
C PRO A 967 -44.10 43.81 -2.64
N LEU A 968 -44.98 43.47 -1.70
CA LEU A 968 -44.65 43.35 -0.28
C LEU A 968 -43.77 42.11 -0.03
N PHE A 969 -42.67 42.27 0.70
CA PHE A 969 -41.79 41.16 1.11
C PHE A 969 -41.13 41.45 2.46
N SER A 970 -40.73 40.39 3.18
CA SER A 970 -40.12 40.49 4.51
C SER A 970 -38.60 40.43 4.47
N VAL A 971 -38.03 39.29 4.04
CA VAL A 971 -36.59 39.03 4.04
C VAL A 971 -35.96 39.37 2.70
N ASP A 972 -36.51 38.84 1.62
CA ASP A 972 -35.93 38.90 0.29
C ASP A 972 -36.97 38.62 -0.81
N ILE A 973 -36.64 39.04 -2.04
CA ILE A 973 -37.49 38.87 -3.22
C ILE A 973 -36.61 38.86 -4.48
N PHE A 974 -37.03 38.14 -5.53
CA PHE A 974 -36.30 38.04 -6.78
C PHE A 974 -37.06 38.69 -7.93
N LEU A 975 -36.37 39.48 -8.75
CA LEU A 975 -36.89 40.11 -9.96
C LEU A 975 -36.18 39.55 -11.18
N LYS A 976 -36.96 39.12 -12.17
CA LYS A 976 -36.49 38.82 -13.52
C LYS A 976 -37.10 39.80 -14.50
N VAL A 977 -36.27 40.45 -15.30
CA VAL A 977 -36.69 41.34 -16.40
C VAL A 977 -36.12 40.78 -17.69
N THR A 978 -36.97 40.51 -18.68
CA THR A 978 -36.58 39.91 -19.96
C THR A 978 -37.07 40.79 -21.10
N ALA A 979 -36.20 41.12 -22.05
CA ALA A 979 -36.55 41.90 -23.23
C ALA A 979 -37.73 41.27 -23.97
N LEU A 980 -38.70 42.10 -24.38
CA LEU A 980 -39.73 41.68 -25.32
C LEU A 980 -39.07 41.56 -26.71
N GLN A 981 -39.36 40.47 -27.40
CA GLN A 981 -38.90 40.25 -28.78
C GLN A 981 -39.57 41.21 -29.76
#